data_AF-A0A2Z6S476-F1
#
_entry.id   AF-A0A2Z6S476-F1
#
_cell.length_a   1.000
_cell.length_b   1.000
_cell.length_c   1.000
_cell.angle_alpha   90.00
_cell.angle_beta   90.00
_cell.angle_gamma   90.00
#
_symmetry.space_group_name_H-M   'P 1'
#
loop_
_entity.id
_entity.type
_entity.pdbx_description
1 polymer ?
#
loop_
_entity_poly.entity_id
_entity_poly.type
_entity_poly.pdbx_seq_one_letter_code
_entity_poly.pdbx_strand_id
1 'polypeptide(L)'
;MSVSNFCHNQVHSSSHIAELSPLCIRHFKENSENIFEKRLQSLRTKKTIFQRGSAFQEELNNRGIVQFERKNFVEKKDTDDTTISNSNSIDKNNNEEKKKPNFKELFKDPPQAKLMADGWPDKNIYDPAKDKMYWWRNDPVLNQHHEHWHMTMPAGVYNGTSKDREGENFIYMHRHMLARYDADRWCLGIPPVNPLIDYVHPIPEPFYPPPFLSQSMNGVRVPFPARPPNQVFRDIVTIGNDNTESVISVKDLTNILDEIEIWIDGKTDQVHPSKLNLTDDEATSLGGDIEVVLHNVGHTMLGYIMHPYTLNAAPSVLFGARAGTRDPLFWRWHRHLDNIYVKWQNLLGPRNFSDDIPPVTIREKDLILSFTDILLKVNKDGVNDTWVKYANEKFGGKYFDKDLSNHPVVTKTLQTKMKIRDYVWLEDGQDHEKIQYLYPRDWIWFIRAQNDSPNPVTLTFRIWIAPIDFIDKHAYWIEIDKFKRTLGPYEKTVVSQRCDHAVVIRKPAQKTTKQMDDTAITPRQHEKLDLLNFAQIAEKVFCDCGWPYNMIIPRGSKTGSTFKLFVYVSDGTNDLVRTDTQCGSVLLCGGEKWTDKVPDIKPFGYPFDRPFKDGSFHKTFQGMKNVAHTDITIKWVEDFPEV
;
A
#
# COMPACT_ATOMS: atom_id res chain seq x y z
N MET A 1 -9.88 6.70 -13.06
CA MET A 1 -10.94 6.01 -13.83
C MET A 1 -12.28 6.57 -13.33
N SER A 2 -13.18 7.07 -14.18
CA SER A 2 -14.46 7.64 -13.69
C SER A 2 -15.34 6.54 -13.08
N VAL A 3 -16.26 6.89 -12.16
CA VAL A 3 -17.20 5.92 -11.56
C VAL A 3 -17.91 5.10 -12.63
N SER A 4 -18.35 5.76 -13.71
CA SER A 4 -18.96 5.07 -14.85
C SER A 4 -17.99 4.08 -15.52
N ASN A 5 -16.73 4.45 -15.77
CA ASN A 5 -15.75 3.54 -16.36
C ASN A 5 -15.35 2.38 -15.44
N PHE A 6 -15.20 2.64 -14.15
CA PHE A 6 -14.96 1.61 -13.13
C PHE A 6 -16.11 0.60 -13.10
N CYS A 7 -17.35 1.09 -13.15
CA CYS A 7 -18.53 0.26 -13.14
C CYS A 7 -18.79 -0.48 -14.44
N HIS A 8 -18.47 0.14 -15.57
CA HIS A 8 -18.47 -0.52 -16.86
C HIS A 8 -17.47 -1.67 -16.89
N ASN A 9 -16.23 -1.46 -16.41
CA ASN A 9 -15.21 -2.50 -16.39
C ASN A 9 -15.61 -3.67 -15.46
N GLN A 10 -16.20 -3.40 -14.29
CA GLN A 10 -16.72 -4.47 -13.43
C GLN A 10 -17.81 -5.29 -14.11
N VAL A 11 -18.79 -4.65 -14.77
CA VAL A 11 -19.84 -5.38 -15.51
C VAL A 11 -19.27 -6.19 -16.67
N HIS A 12 -18.18 -5.74 -17.28
CA HIS A 12 -17.50 -6.49 -18.34
C HIS A 12 -16.76 -7.72 -17.82
N SER A 13 -16.34 -7.74 -16.55
CA SER A 13 -15.58 -8.84 -15.94
C SER A 13 -16.40 -9.76 -15.03
N SER A 14 -17.62 -9.37 -14.63
CA SER A 14 -18.44 -10.11 -13.67
C SER A 14 -19.46 -11.05 -14.32
N SER A 15 -19.67 -12.20 -13.68
CA SER A 15 -20.69 -13.20 -14.04
C SER A 15 -22.00 -13.06 -13.24
N HIS A 16 -21.95 -12.40 -12.08
CA HIS A 16 -23.07 -12.23 -11.15
C HIS A 16 -23.15 -10.82 -10.54
N ILE A 17 -24.34 -10.37 -10.14
CA ILE A 17 -24.54 -9.02 -9.57
C ILE A 17 -23.85 -8.87 -8.23
N ALA A 18 -23.71 -9.97 -7.48
CA ALA A 18 -22.99 -10.00 -6.20
C ALA A 18 -21.49 -9.67 -6.32
N GLU A 19 -20.93 -9.71 -7.53
CA GLU A 19 -19.53 -9.38 -7.83
C GLU A 19 -19.32 -7.91 -8.20
N LEU A 20 -20.42 -7.15 -8.36
CA LEU A 20 -20.36 -5.72 -8.62
C LEU A 20 -20.17 -4.97 -7.31
N SER A 21 -19.32 -3.94 -7.36
CA SER A 21 -19.14 -3.04 -6.24
C SER A 21 -20.45 -2.27 -5.94
N PRO A 22 -20.62 -1.84 -4.68
CA PRO A 22 -21.76 -1.05 -4.21
C PRO A 22 -22.08 0.13 -5.11
N LEU A 23 -21.02 0.88 -5.44
CA LEU A 23 -21.01 2.07 -6.25
C LEU A 23 -21.54 1.78 -7.66
N CYS A 24 -21.23 0.60 -8.19
CA CYS A 24 -21.66 0.21 -9.52
C CYS A 24 -23.11 -0.25 -9.56
N ILE A 25 -23.54 -1.01 -8.55
CA ILE A 25 -24.96 -1.34 -8.38
C ILE A 25 -25.81 -0.07 -8.29
N ARG A 26 -25.35 0.95 -7.54
CA ARG A 26 -26.02 2.24 -7.45
C ARG A 26 -25.95 3.05 -8.75
N HIS A 27 -24.78 3.15 -9.36
CA HIS A 27 -24.59 3.82 -10.65
C HIS A 27 -25.54 3.27 -11.72
N PHE A 28 -25.72 1.95 -11.78
CA PHE A 28 -26.67 1.31 -12.71
C PHE A 28 -28.13 1.53 -12.33
N LYS A 29 -28.49 1.54 -11.04
CA LYS A 29 -29.85 1.86 -10.58
C LYS A 29 -30.27 3.29 -10.90
N GLU A 30 -29.35 4.24 -10.76
CA GLU A 30 -29.62 5.67 -10.94
C GLU A 30 -29.57 6.12 -12.41
N ASN A 31 -28.94 5.35 -13.32
CA ASN A 31 -28.72 5.72 -14.72
C ASN A 31 -29.30 4.70 -15.73
N SER A 32 -30.23 3.85 -15.31
CA SER A 32 -30.75 2.70 -16.08
C SER A 32 -31.32 3.06 -17.46
N GLU A 33 -31.90 4.25 -17.62
CA GLU A 33 -32.50 4.71 -18.89
C GLU A 33 -31.48 5.09 -19.97
N ASN A 34 -30.26 5.50 -19.62
CA ASN A 34 -29.27 6.02 -20.58
C ASN A 34 -28.19 5.01 -21.00
N ILE A 35 -27.97 3.96 -20.21
CA ILE A 35 -26.78 3.10 -20.36
C ILE A 35 -27.06 1.91 -21.30
N PHE A 36 -28.27 1.35 -21.31
CA PHE A 36 -28.59 0.17 -22.13
C PHE A 36 -29.03 0.49 -23.56
N GLU A 37 -29.57 1.69 -23.85
CA GLU A 37 -29.94 2.09 -25.21
C GLU A 37 -28.72 2.16 -26.15
N LYS A 38 -27.55 2.59 -25.63
CA LYS A 38 -26.31 2.69 -26.42
C LYS A 38 -25.75 1.33 -26.87
N ARG A 39 -26.18 0.23 -26.25
CA ARG A 39 -25.75 -1.13 -26.60
C ARG A 39 -26.44 -1.67 -27.86
N LEU A 40 -27.55 -1.07 -28.29
CA LEU A 40 -28.33 -1.52 -29.46
C LEU A 40 -28.00 -0.78 -30.76
N GLN A 41 -27.44 0.43 -30.71
CA GLN A 41 -27.16 1.22 -31.92
C GLN A 41 -25.76 1.00 -32.52
N SER A 42 -24.82 0.42 -31.76
CA SER A 42 -23.47 0.12 -32.22
C SER A 42 -23.36 -1.31 -32.77
N LEU A 43 -23.92 -1.57 -33.95
CA LEU A 43 -23.72 -2.82 -34.67
C LEU A 43 -23.13 -2.59 -36.06
N ARG A 44 -21.79 -2.61 -36.13
CA ARG A 44 -21.06 -3.09 -37.31
C ARG A 44 -19.79 -3.82 -36.87
N THR A 45 -19.91 -5.06 -36.41
CA THR A 45 -19.33 -6.25 -37.10
C THR A 45 -19.53 -7.56 -36.31
N LYS A 46 -20.05 -8.57 -37.04
CA LYS A 46 -19.85 -10.04 -36.90
C LYS A 46 -20.33 -10.77 -35.62
N LYS A 47 -21.61 -11.14 -35.62
CA LYS A 47 -22.12 -12.51 -35.88
C LYS A 47 -21.27 -13.70 -35.36
N THR A 48 -21.03 -13.81 -34.05
CA THR A 48 -20.77 -15.13 -33.39
C THR A 48 -21.04 -15.19 -31.87
N ILE A 49 -21.82 -14.25 -31.31
CA ILE A 49 -22.23 -14.28 -29.89
C ILE A 49 -23.73 -13.96 -29.80
N PHE A 50 -24.55 -14.71 -30.54
CA PHE A 50 -26.01 -14.60 -30.45
C PHE A 50 -26.59 -15.98 -30.20
N GLN A 51 -26.28 -16.54 -29.03
CA GLN A 51 -27.00 -17.69 -28.47
C GLN A 51 -26.86 -17.88 -26.95
N ARG A 52 -26.46 -16.84 -26.20
CA ARG A 52 -26.62 -16.80 -24.74
C ARG A 52 -27.10 -15.41 -24.31
N GLY A 53 -28.43 -15.25 -24.23
CA GLY A 53 -29.00 -14.33 -23.26
C GLY A 53 -28.63 -14.89 -21.89
N SER A 54 -27.64 -14.27 -21.25
CA SER A 54 -26.99 -14.76 -20.04
C SER A 54 -27.94 -14.69 -18.84
N ALA A 55 -27.90 -15.71 -17.96
CA ALA A 55 -28.56 -15.71 -16.65
C ALA A 55 -28.37 -14.40 -15.86
N PHE A 56 -27.24 -13.71 -16.08
CA PHE A 56 -26.93 -12.37 -15.57
C PHE A 56 -27.95 -11.27 -15.97
N GLN A 57 -28.51 -11.31 -17.18
CA GLN A 57 -29.53 -10.33 -17.64
C GLN A 57 -30.88 -10.56 -16.94
N GLU A 58 -31.21 -11.82 -16.67
CA GLU A 58 -32.42 -12.22 -15.96
C GLU A 58 -32.31 -11.87 -14.46
N GLU A 59 -31.10 -11.97 -13.89
CA GLU A 59 -30.77 -11.51 -12.54
C GLU A 59 -30.93 -9.98 -12.39
N LEU A 60 -30.51 -9.21 -13.40
CA LEU A 60 -30.66 -7.74 -13.45
C LEU A 60 -32.12 -7.31 -13.52
N ASN A 61 -32.93 -8.02 -14.32
CA ASN A 61 -34.36 -7.77 -14.44
C ASN A 61 -35.12 -8.12 -13.15
N ASN A 62 -34.82 -9.26 -12.53
CA ASN A 62 -35.48 -9.73 -11.31
C ASN A 62 -35.22 -8.84 -10.08
N ARG A 63 -34.11 -8.10 -10.05
CA ARG A 63 -33.78 -7.12 -9.00
C ARG A 63 -34.21 -5.68 -9.30
N GLY A 64 -34.97 -5.46 -10.38
CA GLY A 64 -35.50 -4.15 -10.74
C GLY A 64 -34.44 -3.15 -11.25
N ILE A 65 -33.30 -3.63 -11.73
CA ILE A 65 -32.19 -2.80 -12.23
C ILE A 65 -32.43 -2.38 -13.70
N VAL A 66 -33.33 -3.08 -14.41
CA VAL A 66 -33.78 -2.74 -15.77
C VAL A 66 -35.30 -2.92 -15.87
N GLN A 67 -36.06 -1.87 -16.17
CA GLN A 67 -37.48 -1.97 -16.54
C GLN A 67 -37.62 -1.76 -18.05
N PHE A 68 -38.00 -2.80 -18.78
CA PHE A 68 -38.33 -2.70 -20.21
C PHE A 68 -39.87 -2.64 -20.35
N GLU A 69 -40.46 -1.45 -20.54
CA GLU A 69 -41.84 -1.37 -21.07
C GLU A 69 -41.80 -1.47 -22.59
N ARG A 70 -42.33 -2.57 -23.13
CA ARG A 70 -42.49 -2.79 -24.57
C ARG A 70 -43.70 -2.00 -25.06
N LYS A 71 -43.54 -0.73 -25.45
CA LYS A 71 -44.58 0.02 -26.18
C LYS A 71 -44.12 0.39 -27.58
N ASN A 72 -44.88 -0.13 -28.54
CA ASN A 72 -45.03 0.29 -29.94
C ASN A 72 -43.90 -0.04 -30.93
N PHE A 73 -43.86 -1.30 -31.37
CA PHE A 73 -43.49 -1.62 -32.76
C PHE A 73 -44.78 -1.98 -33.51
N VAL A 74 -45.28 -1.05 -34.34
CA VAL A 74 -46.20 -1.38 -35.44
C VAL A 74 -45.34 -1.42 -36.70
N GLU A 75 -45.29 -2.58 -37.34
CA GLU A 75 -44.69 -2.78 -38.66
C GLU A 75 -45.38 -1.87 -39.68
N LYS A 76 -44.58 -1.11 -40.45
CA LYS A 76 -45.04 -0.54 -41.72
C LYS A 76 -44.12 -1.03 -42.84
N LYS A 77 -44.69 -1.91 -43.67
CA LYS A 77 -44.25 -2.23 -45.04
C LYS A 77 -44.73 -1.13 -45.99
N ASP A 78 -43.91 -0.85 -46.99
CA ASP A 78 -44.17 0.04 -48.13
C ASP A 78 -45.43 -0.34 -48.92
N THR A 79 -46.15 0.68 -49.39
CA THR A 79 -46.76 0.75 -50.73
C THR A 79 -47.05 2.21 -51.10
N ASP A 80 -46.69 2.57 -52.34
CA ASP A 80 -47.08 3.79 -53.05
C ASP A 80 -48.61 3.98 -53.11
N ASP A 81 -49.11 5.23 -53.01
CA ASP A 81 -49.80 5.93 -54.11
C ASP A 81 -50.32 7.34 -53.71
N THR A 82 -50.15 8.28 -54.63
CA THR A 82 -50.92 9.52 -54.96
C THR A 82 -51.66 10.42 -53.93
N THR A 83 -51.44 11.74 -54.17
CA THR A 83 -52.36 12.91 -54.15
C THR A 83 -52.67 13.73 -52.87
N ILE A 84 -52.18 14.98 -52.91
CA ILE A 84 -52.85 16.29 -52.68
C ILE A 84 -53.63 16.51 -51.36
N SER A 85 -53.14 17.38 -50.48
CA SER A 85 -53.69 18.74 -50.20
C SER A 85 -53.20 19.34 -48.86
N ASN A 86 -53.06 20.67 -48.89
CA ASN A 86 -52.74 21.61 -47.81
C ASN A 86 -53.39 21.33 -46.44
N SER A 87 -52.67 21.62 -45.35
CA SER A 87 -52.81 22.90 -44.62
C SER A 87 -52.10 22.90 -43.25
N ASN A 88 -51.33 23.97 -43.04
CA ASN A 88 -50.94 24.67 -41.82
C ASN A 88 -51.40 24.11 -40.46
N SER A 89 -50.45 23.88 -39.55
CA SER A 89 -50.42 24.63 -38.30
C SER A 89 -49.00 24.76 -37.75
N ILE A 90 -48.73 25.98 -37.31
CA ILE A 90 -47.48 26.49 -36.80
C ILE A 90 -47.34 26.01 -35.35
N ASP A 91 -46.18 25.44 -35.00
CA ASP A 91 -45.61 25.63 -33.67
C ASP A 91 -44.11 25.86 -33.79
N LYS A 92 -43.74 27.13 -33.65
CA LYS A 92 -42.36 27.57 -33.41
C LYS A 92 -42.01 27.15 -31.99
N ASN A 93 -41.05 26.26 -31.82
CA ASN A 93 -40.22 26.28 -30.62
C ASN A 93 -38.77 25.98 -30.98
N ASN A 94 -37.92 26.88 -30.50
CA ASN A 94 -36.49 27.01 -30.75
C ASN A 94 -35.73 25.70 -30.54
N ASN A 95 -35.02 25.24 -31.58
CA ASN A 95 -33.87 24.36 -31.42
C ASN A 95 -32.73 25.19 -30.80
N GLU A 96 -32.69 25.28 -29.48
CA GLU A 96 -31.43 25.51 -28.79
C GLU A 96 -30.67 24.18 -28.79
N GLU A 97 -29.73 24.03 -29.73
CA GLU A 97 -28.63 23.09 -29.56
C GLU A 97 -27.97 23.41 -28.21
N LYS A 98 -28.12 22.52 -27.21
CA LYS A 98 -27.39 22.59 -25.94
C LYS A 98 -25.89 22.58 -26.26
N LYS A 99 -25.28 23.77 -26.37
CA LYS A 99 -23.83 23.93 -26.38
C LYS A 99 -23.26 23.18 -25.19
N LYS A 100 -22.33 22.25 -25.44
CA LYS A 100 -21.51 21.65 -24.38
C LYS A 100 -20.93 22.78 -23.52
N PRO A 101 -20.97 22.68 -22.18
CA PRO A 101 -20.42 23.72 -21.32
C PRO A 101 -18.97 24.00 -21.70
N ASN A 102 -18.62 25.27 -21.90
CA ASN A 102 -17.23 25.66 -22.09
C ASN A 102 -16.51 25.66 -20.73
N PHE A 103 -16.09 24.48 -20.27
CA PHE A 103 -15.43 24.31 -18.96
C PHE A 103 -14.15 25.18 -18.81
N LYS A 104 -13.51 25.56 -19.93
CA LYS A 104 -12.31 26.42 -19.95
C LYS A 104 -12.58 27.85 -19.48
N GLU A 105 -13.81 28.34 -19.53
CA GLU A 105 -14.16 29.70 -19.12
C GLU A 105 -14.64 29.80 -17.67
N LEU A 106 -15.13 28.69 -17.10
CA LEU A 106 -15.70 28.65 -15.74
C LEU A 106 -14.64 28.44 -14.66
N PHE A 107 -13.49 27.87 -14.99
CA PHE A 107 -12.45 27.57 -14.02
C PHE A 107 -11.04 27.83 -14.56
N LYS A 108 -10.27 28.64 -13.84
CA LYS A 108 -8.87 28.93 -14.18
C LYS A 108 -7.95 27.95 -13.45
N ASP A 109 -6.98 27.41 -14.17
CA ASP A 109 -5.91 26.59 -13.59
C ASP A 109 -5.15 27.38 -12.50
N PRO A 110 -4.66 26.69 -11.46
CA PRO A 110 -3.91 27.33 -10.40
C PRO A 110 -2.61 27.99 -10.90
N PRO A 111 -2.06 28.95 -10.13
CA PRO A 111 -0.79 29.56 -10.45
C PRO A 111 0.31 28.52 -10.59
N GLN A 112 0.97 28.51 -11.74
CA GLN A 112 2.08 27.60 -12.02
C GLN A 112 3.32 27.98 -11.22
N ALA A 113 4.11 26.99 -10.82
CA ALA A 113 5.37 27.23 -10.13
C ALA A 113 6.36 27.98 -11.03
N LYS A 114 7.07 28.97 -10.46
CA LYS A 114 8.21 29.61 -11.11
C LYS A 114 9.47 28.81 -10.79
N LEU A 115 10.05 28.18 -11.81
CA LEU A 115 11.29 27.40 -11.72
C LEU A 115 12.45 28.18 -12.33
N MET A 116 13.64 27.98 -11.77
CA MET A 116 14.91 28.47 -12.30
C MET A 116 15.43 27.51 -13.39
N ALA A 117 16.55 27.87 -14.02
CA ALA A 117 17.15 27.08 -15.09
C ALA A 117 17.63 25.68 -14.65
N ASP A 118 17.86 25.47 -13.35
CA ASP A 118 18.23 24.19 -12.76
C ASP A 118 17.01 23.30 -12.42
N GLY A 119 15.79 23.74 -12.76
CA GLY A 119 14.55 23.01 -12.51
C GLY A 119 14.00 23.16 -11.09
N TRP A 120 14.70 23.84 -10.18
CA TRP A 120 14.23 24.13 -8.82
C TRP A 120 13.59 25.51 -8.72
N PRO A 121 12.69 25.77 -7.75
CA PRO A 121 12.29 27.14 -7.43
C PRO A 121 13.44 27.90 -6.76
N ASP A 122 13.28 29.20 -6.57
CA ASP A 122 14.19 29.99 -5.73
C ASP A 122 14.40 29.31 -4.36
N LYS A 123 15.64 29.24 -3.87
CA LYS A 123 15.98 28.56 -2.60
C LYS A 123 15.31 29.17 -1.37
N ASN A 124 14.83 30.41 -1.46
CA ASN A 124 14.02 31.02 -0.41
C ASN A 124 12.59 30.46 -0.38
N ILE A 125 12.11 29.90 -1.49
CA ILE A 125 10.82 29.19 -1.58
C ILE A 125 10.98 27.74 -1.12
N TYR A 126 11.95 27.02 -1.69
CA TYR A 126 12.23 25.65 -1.30
C TYR A 126 13.71 25.31 -1.56
N ASP A 127 14.36 24.77 -0.54
CA ASP A 127 15.73 24.29 -0.61
C ASP A 127 15.76 22.81 -0.21
N PRO A 128 15.99 21.88 -1.16
CA PRO A 128 16.02 20.45 -0.87
C PRO A 128 17.08 20.09 0.18
N ALA A 129 18.15 20.88 0.32
CA ALA A 129 19.17 20.65 1.35
C ALA A 129 18.67 20.90 2.79
N LYS A 130 17.57 21.66 2.96
CA LYS A 130 16.94 21.92 4.25
C LYS A 130 15.80 20.93 4.57
N ASP A 131 15.37 20.14 3.60
CA ASP A 131 14.34 19.13 3.78
C ASP A 131 14.93 17.87 4.43
N LYS A 132 14.71 17.76 5.75
CA LYS A 132 15.21 16.66 6.58
C LYS A 132 14.72 15.27 6.15
N MET A 133 13.61 15.19 5.41
CA MET A 133 13.02 13.94 4.91
C MET A 133 13.25 13.75 3.40
N TYR A 134 14.05 14.60 2.76
CA TYR A 134 14.32 14.51 1.31
C TYR A 134 14.95 13.18 0.92
N TRP A 135 16.01 12.76 1.63
CA TRP A 135 16.70 11.49 1.39
C TRP A 135 15.78 10.28 1.53
N TRP A 136 14.81 10.36 2.45
CA TRP A 136 13.90 9.27 2.75
C TRP A 136 12.86 9.14 1.64
N ARG A 137 12.20 10.25 1.30
CA ARG A 137 11.13 10.30 0.29
C ARG A 137 11.65 10.07 -1.13
N ASN A 138 12.89 10.44 -1.39
CA ASN A 138 13.54 10.27 -2.69
C ASN A 138 14.49 9.06 -2.74
N ASP A 139 14.47 8.15 -1.76
CA ASP A 139 15.19 6.89 -1.89
C ASP A 139 14.63 6.10 -3.12
N PRO A 140 15.47 5.76 -4.11
CA PRO A 140 14.98 5.09 -5.31
C PRO A 140 14.38 3.72 -5.02
N VAL A 141 14.97 2.97 -4.09
CA VAL A 141 14.56 1.60 -3.78
C VAL A 141 13.23 1.60 -3.04
N LEU A 142 12.96 2.60 -2.18
CA LEU A 142 11.63 2.81 -1.58
C LEU A 142 10.55 3.03 -2.64
N ASN A 143 10.84 3.88 -3.63
CA ASN A 143 9.88 4.20 -4.68
C ASN A 143 9.66 3.00 -5.62
N GLN A 144 10.73 2.25 -5.92
CA GLN A 144 10.63 0.98 -6.64
C GLN A 144 9.81 -0.06 -5.87
N HIS A 145 9.99 -0.18 -4.55
CA HIS A 145 9.17 -1.07 -3.74
C HIS A 145 7.68 -0.74 -3.87
N HIS A 146 7.31 0.53 -3.79
CA HIS A 146 5.93 0.97 -3.92
C HIS A 146 5.37 0.69 -5.33
N GLU A 147 6.15 0.94 -6.39
CA GLU A 147 5.79 0.59 -7.77
C GLU A 147 5.57 -0.92 -7.94
N HIS A 148 6.56 -1.73 -7.54
CA HIS A 148 6.50 -3.19 -7.62
C HIS A 148 5.34 -3.77 -6.80
N TRP A 149 5.06 -3.20 -5.62
CA TRP A 149 3.95 -3.66 -4.80
C TRP A 149 2.61 -3.49 -5.52
N HIS A 150 2.35 -2.32 -6.13
CA HIS A 150 1.13 -2.12 -6.91
C HIS A 150 1.03 -3.01 -8.15
N MET A 151 2.16 -3.47 -8.68
CA MET A 151 2.19 -4.45 -9.78
C MET A 151 2.00 -5.89 -9.29
N THR A 152 2.48 -6.23 -8.09
CA THR A 152 2.40 -7.56 -7.48
C THR A 152 1.07 -7.83 -6.76
N MET A 153 0.48 -6.80 -6.17
CA MET A 153 -0.79 -6.82 -5.44
C MET A 153 -1.80 -5.84 -6.07
N PRO A 154 -2.13 -5.98 -7.37
CA PRO A 154 -3.13 -5.12 -7.99
C PRO A 154 -4.52 -5.50 -7.53
N ALA A 155 -5.37 -4.52 -7.23
CA ALA A 155 -6.80 -4.77 -7.04
C ALA A 155 -7.44 -5.28 -8.34
N GLY A 156 -8.05 -6.46 -8.31
CA GLY A 156 -8.76 -6.99 -9.48
C GLY A 156 -9.04 -8.48 -9.45
N VAL A 157 -9.89 -8.92 -10.40
CA VAL A 157 -10.28 -10.33 -10.54
C VAL A 157 -9.71 -10.89 -11.84
N TYR A 158 -8.95 -11.98 -11.73
CA TYR A 158 -8.44 -12.75 -12.85
C TYR A 158 -8.91 -14.21 -12.74
N ASN A 159 -9.51 -14.72 -13.82
CA ASN A 159 -10.11 -16.06 -13.88
C ASN A 159 -11.04 -16.38 -12.69
N GLY A 160 -11.86 -15.41 -12.26
CA GLY A 160 -12.81 -15.57 -11.16
C GLY A 160 -12.20 -15.52 -9.76
N THR A 161 -10.93 -15.14 -9.63
CA THR A 161 -10.24 -15.03 -8.33
C THR A 161 -9.48 -13.72 -8.22
N SER A 162 -9.46 -13.11 -7.03
CA SER A 162 -8.56 -12.01 -6.67
C SER A 162 -7.33 -12.54 -5.94
N LYS A 163 -6.30 -11.69 -5.74
CA LYS A 163 -5.18 -12.10 -4.88
C LYS A 163 -5.66 -12.24 -3.44
N ASP A 164 -5.09 -13.20 -2.72
CA ASP A 164 -5.50 -13.51 -1.36
C ASP A 164 -5.33 -12.29 -0.44
N ARG A 165 -6.44 -11.84 0.17
CA ARG A 165 -6.50 -10.74 1.13
C ARG A 165 -5.95 -9.40 0.60
N GLU A 166 -6.09 -9.13 -0.70
CA GLU A 166 -5.53 -7.94 -1.36
C GLU A 166 -5.88 -6.61 -0.66
N GLY A 167 -7.14 -6.41 -0.27
CA GLY A 167 -7.55 -5.16 0.38
C GLY A 167 -6.99 -5.00 1.80
N GLU A 168 -6.84 -6.09 2.54
CA GLU A 168 -6.20 -6.04 3.87
C GLU A 168 -4.70 -5.77 3.73
N ASN A 169 -4.08 -6.39 2.73
CA ASN A 169 -2.68 -6.16 2.39
C ASN A 169 -2.42 -4.70 1.97
N PHE A 170 -3.31 -4.08 1.19
CA PHE A 170 -3.24 -2.66 0.84
C PHE A 170 -3.12 -1.78 2.07
N ILE A 171 -4.02 -1.96 3.04
CA ILE A 171 -3.99 -1.18 4.28
C ILE A 171 -2.70 -1.44 5.06
N TYR A 172 -2.31 -2.71 5.18
CA TYR A 172 -1.15 -3.07 5.98
C TYR A 172 0.17 -2.56 5.39
N MET A 173 0.36 -2.71 4.08
CA MET A 173 1.57 -2.24 3.40
C MET A 173 1.72 -0.73 3.58
N HIS A 174 0.68 0.05 3.28
CA HIS A 174 0.73 1.51 3.43
C HIS A 174 0.84 1.96 4.89
N ARG A 175 0.21 1.26 5.84
CA ARG A 175 0.41 1.49 7.28
C ARG A 175 1.86 1.25 7.69
N HIS A 176 2.48 0.19 7.17
CA HIS A 176 3.87 -0.14 7.43
C HIS A 176 4.82 0.94 6.91
N MET A 177 4.56 1.48 5.71
CA MET A 177 5.27 2.66 5.19
C MET A 177 5.11 3.86 6.13
N LEU A 178 3.87 4.16 6.56
CA LEU A 178 3.55 5.28 7.44
C LEU A 178 4.25 5.18 8.80
N ALA A 179 4.22 4.00 9.44
CA ALA A 179 4.86 3.77 10.73
C ALA A 179 6.37 4.01 10.65
N ARG A 180 7.02 3.59 9.57
CA ARG A 180 8.45 3.85 9.31
C ARG A 180 8.74 5.32 9.05
N TYR A 181 7.92 5.98 8.25
CA TYR A 181 8.05 7.40 7.97
C TYR A 181 7.90 8.23 9.26
N ASP A 182 6.91 7.92 10.09
CA ASP A 182 6.71 8.58 11.39
C ASP A 182 7.83 8.27 12.39
N ALA A 183 8.41 7.06 12.37
CA ALA A 183 9.57 6.74 13.19
C ALA A 183 10.81 7.57 12.82
N ASP A 184 11.09 7.77 11.53
CA ASP A 184 12.19 8.63 11.09
C ASP A 184 11.91 10.12 11.36
N ARG A 185 10.67 10.58 11.19
CA ARG A 185 10.24 11.93 11.60
C ARG A 185 10.47 12.14 13.09
N TRP A 186 10.06 11.18 13.93
CA TRP A 186 10.29 11.21 15.37
C TRP A 186 11.79 11.28 15.71
N CYS A 187 12.63 10.47 15.05
CA CYS A 187 14.09 10.54 15.20
C CYS A 187 14.70 11.90 14.82
N LEU A 188 14.01 12.68 14.00
CA LEU A 188 14.40 14.00 13.52
C LEU A 188 13.77 15.16 14.33
N GLY A 189 12.97 14.86 15.35
CA GLY A 189 12.20 15.85 16.11
C GLY A 189 11.08 16.51 15.29
N ILE A 190 10.60 15.84 14.26
CA ILE A 190 9.49 16.27 13.41
C ILE A 190 8.21 15.59 13.94
N PRO A 191 7.09 16.32 14.13
CA PRO A 191 5.83 15.71 14.53
C PRO A 191 5.38 14.60 13.55
N PRO A 192 4.60 13.61 14.01
CA PRO A 192 3.96 12.64 13.13
C PRO A 192 3.17 13.31 11.99
N VAL A 193 2.92 12.56 10.93
CA VAL A 193 2.14 13.02 9.78
C VAL A 193 0.74 13.44 10.23
N ASN A 194 0.33 14.65 9.82
CA ASN A 194 -1.03 15.12 9.97
C ASN A 194 -1.89 14.59 8.80
N PRO A 195 -3.01 13.89 9.04
CA PRO A 195 -3.87 13.40 7.96
C PRO A 195 -4.41 14.53 7.08
N LEU A 196 -4.69 14.23 5.82
CA LEU A 196 -5.35 15.13 4.87
C LEU A 196 -6.88 14.95 4.94
N ILE A 197 -7.50 15.53 5.97
CA ILE A 197 -8.96 15.43 6.23
C ILE A 197 -9.75 16.64 5.73
N ASP A 198 -9.06 17.69 5.29
CA ASP A 198 -9.67 18.95 4.86
C ASP A 198 -9.54 19.08 3.34
N TYR A 199 -10.68 19.01 2.66
CA TYR A 199 -10.76 19.11 1.20
C TYR A 199 -11.15 20.51 0.70
N VAL A 200 -11.34 21.48 1.60
CA VAL A 200 -11.87 22.81 1.24
C VAL A 200 -10.88 23.94 1.49
N HIS A 201 -9.99 23.80 2.48
CA HIS A 201 -8.99 24.82 2.78
C HIS A 201 -7.64 24.58 2.07
N PRO A 202 -6.82 25.64 1.92
CA PRO A 202 -5.51 25.53 1.30
C PRO A 202 -4.56 24.58 2.04
N ILE A 203 -3.90 23.72 1.25
CA ILE A 203 -2.84 22.82 1.65
C ILE A 203 -1.53 23.62 1.73
N PRO A 204 -0.97 23.87 2.93
CA PRO A 204 0.17 24.78 3.07
C PRO A 204 1.46 24.25 2.44
N GLU A 205 1.68 22.93 2.46
CA GLU A 205 2.95 22.34 2.07
C GLU A 205 3.11 22.34 0.54
N PRO A 206 4.19 22.88 -0.02
CA PRO A 206 4.51 22.73 -1.43
C PRO A 206 5.17 21.37 -1.71
N PHE A 207 5.29 21.03 -2.99
CA PHE A 207 6.19 19.99 -3.45
C PHE A 207 6.81 20.35 -4.81
N TYR A 208 8.12 20.19 -4.90
CA TYR A 208 8.89 20.42 -6.11
C TYR A 208 9.58 19.10 -6.48
N PRO A 209 9.19 18.44 -7.58
CA PRO A 209 9.83 17.20 -8.04
C PRO A 209 11.32 17.43 -8.33
N PRO A 210 12.19 16.43 -8.10
CA PRO A 210 13.58 16.48 -8.56
C PRO A 210 13.65 16.76 -10.08
N PRO A 211 14.55 17.63 -10.57
CA PRO A 211 14.60 18.05 -11.98
C PRO A 211 14.78 16.91 -12.99
N PHE A 212 15.46 15.83 -12.59
CA PHE A 212 15.71 14.67 -13.45
C PHE A 212 14.54 13.65 -13.44
N LEU A 213 13.66 13.73 -12.44
CA LEU A 213 12.47 12.89 -12.36
C LEU A 213 11.46 13.35 -13.42
N SER A 214 11.10 12.45 -14.32
CA SER A 214 10.26 12.77 -15.47
C SER A 214 9.22 11.69 -15.76
N GLN A 215 8.37 11.97 -16.74
CA GLN A 215 7.39 11.02 -17.25
C GLN A 215 7.31 11.10 -18.77
N SER A 216 6.76 10.06 -19.40
CA SER A 216 6.50 10.03 -20.83
C SER A 216 5.05 10.40 -21.09
N MET A 217 4.83 11.41 -21.94
CA MET A 217 3.52 11.78 -22.44
C MET A 217 3.54 11.81 -23.96
N ASN A 218 2.75 10.95 -24.59
CA ASN A 218 2.70 10.81 -26.05
C ASN A 218 4.09 10.61 -26.68
N GLY A 219 4.96 9.84 -26.01
CA GLY A 219 6.34 9.59 -26.44
C GLY A 219 7.32 10.74 -26.17
N VAL A 220 6.88 11.81 -25.51
CA VAL A 220 7.72 12.96 -25.15
C VAL A 220 8.02 12.96 -23.66
N ARG A 221 9.29 13.11 -23.31
CA ARG A 221 9.73 13.30 -21.92
C ARG A 221 9.28 14.66 -21.41
N VAL A 222 8.53 14.68 -20.33
CA VAL A 222 8.08 15.91 -19.65
C VAL A 222 8.35 15.82 -18.15
N PRO A 223 8.63 16.95 -17.46
CA PRO A 223 8.79 16.95 -16.02
C PRO A 223 7.45 16.67 -15.33
N PHE A 224 7.50 16.20 -14.08
CA PHE A 224 6.30 16.23 -13.24
C PHE A 224 5.96 17.67 -12.85
N PRO A 225 4.67 18.06 -12.87
CA PRO A 225 4.24 19.37 -12.38
C PRO A 225 4.65 19.61 -10.93
N ALA A 226 5.26 20.77 -10.68
CA ALA A 226 5.50 21.26 -9.32
C ALA A 226 4.23 21.87 -8.72
N ARG A 227 4.07 21.69 -7.41
CA ARG A 227 2.91 22.13 -6.64
C ARG A 227 3.33 23.24 -5.66
N PRO A 228 3.08 24.53 -5.98
CA PRO A 228 3.37 25.63 -5.06
C PRO A 228 2.49 25.53 -3.79
N PRO A 229 2.82 26.24 -2.70
CA PRO A 229 2.04 26.14 -1.48
C PRO A 229 0.61 26.67 -1.67
N ASN A 230 -0.29 26.30 -0.75
CA ASN A 230 -1.68 26.76 -0.67
C ASN A 230 -2.56 26.34 -1.86
N GLN A 231 -2.32 25.16 -2.43
CA GLN A 231 -3.28 24.55 -3.37
C GLN A 231 -4.50 24.01 -2.62
N VAL A 232 -5.63 23.91 -3.30
CA VAL A 232 -6.89 23.39 -2.74
C VAL A 232 -7.34 22.23 -3.63
N PHE A 233 -8.05 21.25 -3.08
CA PHE A 233 -8.78 20.29 -3.91
C PHE A 233 -9.75 21.04 -4.83
N ARG A 234 -9.88 20.55 -6.05
CA ARG A 234 -10.76 21.12 -7.07
C ARG A 234 -11.43 19.99 -7.82
N ASP A 235 -12.64 20.26 -8.29
CA ASP A 235 -13.28 19.39 -9.27
C ASP A 235 -12.35 19.25 -10.47
N ILE A 236 -12.21 18.03 -10.96
CA ILE A 236 -11.34 17.72 -12.10
C ILE A 236 -12.14 17.18 -13.27
N VAL A 237 -11.69 17.49 -14.48
CA VAL A 237 -12.21 16.90 -15.71
C VAL A 237 -11.31 15.74 -16.12
N THR A 238 -11.89 14.57 -16.33
CA THR A 238 -11.20 13.35 -16.75
C THR A 238 -11.84 12.79 -18.02
N ILE A 239 -11.05 12.04 -18.79
CA ILE A 239 -11.54 11.30 -19.96
C ILE A 239 -11.69 9.83 -19.57
N GLY A 240 -12.85 9.27 -19.87
CA GLY A 240 -13.14 7.85 -19.78
C GLY A 240 -12.50 7.00 -20.87
N ASN A 241 -12.49 5.68 -20.69
CA ASN A 241 -11.95 4.77 -21.70
C ASN A 241 -12.76 4.78 -23.00
N ASP A 242 -14.02 5.21 -22.93
CA ASP A 242 -14.93 5.42 -24.06
C ASP A 242 -14.84 6.85 -24.65
N ASN A 243 -13.81 7.60 -24.31
CA ASN A 243 -13.62 9.01 -24.65
C ASN A 243 -14.71 9.95 -24.12
N THR A 244 -15.47 9.55 -23.10
CA THR A 244 -16.43 10.45 -22.45
C THR A 244 -15.74 11.37 -21.45
N GLU A 245 -16.01 12.67 -21.56
CA GLU A 245 -15.60 13.66 -20.57
C GLU A 245 -16.47 13.49 -19.32
N SER A 246 -15.85 13.38 -18.16
CA SER A 246 -16.53 13.28 -16.86
C SER A 246 -15.88 14.18 -15.83
N VAL A 247 -16.69 14.71 -14.92
CA VAL A 247 -16.21 15.52 -13.80
C VAL A 247 -16.18 14.64 -12.57
N ILE A 248 -15.06 14.67 -11.85
CA ILE A 248 -14.94 14.13 -10.49
C ILE A 248 -14.95 15.33 -9.56
N SER A 249 -15.98 15.47 -8.74
CA SER A 249 -16.12 16.62 -7.85
C SER A 249 -15.57 16.36 -6.44
N VAL A 250 -15.18 17.43 -5.75
CA VAL A 250 -14.81 17.36 -4.33
C VAL A 250 -15.99 16.88 -3.48
N LYS A 251 -17.21 17.19 -3.91
CA LYS A 251 -18.44 16.69 -3.28
C LYS A 251 -18.55 15.17 -3.41
N ASP A 252 -18.21 14.59 -4.56
CA ASP A 252 -18.24 13.13 -4.73
C ASP A 252 -17.23 12.44 -3.81
N LEU A 253 -16.01 12.99 -3.70
CA LEU A 253 -15.00 12.49 -2.76
C LEU A 253 -15.49 12.53 -1.30
N THR A 254 -16.17 13.61 -0.92
CA THR A 254 -16.74 13.78 0.43
C THR A 254 -17.86 12.77 0.68
N ASN A 255 -18.78 12.58 -0.29
CA ASN A 255 -19.85 11.60 -0.17
C ASN A 255 -19.31 10.16 -0.06
N ILE A 256 -18.27 9.81 -0.82
CA ILE A 256 -17.60 8.50 -0.74
C ILE A 256 -17.05 8.26 0.67
N LEU A 257 -16.37 9.27 1.24
CA LEU A 257 -15.87 9.20 2.60
C LEU A 257 -17.02 8.99 3.60
N ASP A 258 -18.07 9.81 3.51
CA ASP A 258 -19.23 9.71 4.40
C ASP A 258 -19.90 8.33 4.31
N GLU A 259 -20.03 7.75 3.12
CA GLU A 259 -20.59 6.41 2.91
C GLU A 259 -19.75 5.32 3.58
N ILE A 260 -18.42 5.37 3.47
CA ILE A 260 -17.52 4.44 4.16
C ILE A 260 -17.62 4.61 5.67
N GLU A 261 -17.67 5.85 6.18
CA GLU A 261 -17.77 6.10 7.62
C GLU A 261 -19.13 5.65 8.18
N ILE A 262 -20.24 5.92 7.48
CA ILE A 262 -21.57 5.42 7.85
C ILE A 262 -21.61 3.90 7.80
N TRP A 263 -20.95 3.27 6.83
CA TRP A 263 -20.86 1.81 6.76
C TRP A 263 -20.15 1.22 7.99
N ILE A 264 -19.03 1.82 8.40
CA ILE A 264 -18.26 1.44 9.60
C ILE A 264 -19.08 1.66 10.88
N ASP A 265 -19.62 2.87 11.07
CA ASP A 265 -20.31 3.28 12.31
C ASP A 265 -21.70 2.64 12.43
N GLY A 266 -22.44 2.64 11.33
CA GLY A 266 -23.83 2.19 11.25
C GLY A 266 -23.97 0.69 11.04
N LYS A 267 -22.88 -0.05 10.76
CA LYS A 267 -22.88 -1.49 10.45
C LYS A 267 -24.15 -1.86 9.69
N THR A 268 -24.37 -1.16 8.59
CA THR A 268 -25.64 -1.13 7.87
C THR A 268 -25.41 -1.54 6.43
N ASP A 269 -26.43 -2.12 5.83
CA ASP A 269 -26.49 -2.42 4.41
C ASP A 269 -27.19 -1.32 3.59
N GLN A 270 -27.48 -0.16 4.21
CA GLN A 270 -28.18 0.94 3.56
C GLN A 270 -27.32 1.72 2.56
N VAL A 271 -26.05 1.93 2.91
CA VAL A 271 -25.06 2.66 2.09
C VAL A 271 -24.06 1.73 1.40
N HIS A 272 -24.04 0.45 1.78
CA HIS A 272 -23.15 -0.57 1.25
C HIS A 272 -23.90 -1.93 1.13
N PRO A 273 -23.71 -2.75 0.08
CA PRO A 273 -24.44 -4.01 -0.18
C PRO A 273 -24.23 -5.09 0.88
N SER A 274 -23.20 -4.97 1.70
CA SER A 274 -22.94 -5.85 2.83
C SER A 274 -22.85 -5.05 4.12
N LYS A 275 -23.20 -5.69 5.22
CA LYS A 275 -23.07 -5.16 6.58
C LYS A 275 -21.79 -5.69 7.23
N LEU A 276 -21.05 -4.82 7.91
CA LEU A 276 -19.94 -5.23 8.79
C LEU A 276 -20.48 -5.80 10.11
N ASN A 277 -20.07 -7.02 10.43
CA ASN A 277 -20.38 -7.75 11.65
C ASN A 277 -19.25 -7.70 12.68
N LEU A 278 -18.16 -6.98 12.38
CA LEU A 278 -16.99 -6.85 13.25
C LEU A 278 -16.22 -8.16 13.44
N THR A 279 -15.87 -8.80 12.33
CA THR A 279 -15.02 -10.00 12.32
C THR A 279 -13.74 -9.75 11.52
N ASP A 280 -12.68 -10.52 11.81
CA ASP A 280 -11.39 -10.37 11.10
C ASP A 280 -11.53 -10.63 9.58
N ASP A 281 -12.48 -11.47 9.16
CA ASP A 281 -12.70 -11.82 7.75
C ASP A 281 -13.17 -10.63 6.87
N GLU A 282 -13.65 -9.55 7.50
CA GLU A 282 -14.12 -8.34 6.80
C GLU A 282 -12.97 -7.41 6.41
N ALA A 283 -11.78 -7.65 6.95
CA ALA A 283 -10.58 -6.83 6.78
C ALA A 283 -10.26 -6.55 5.31
N THR A 284 -10.38 -7.57 4.45
CA THR A 284 -10.09 -7.45 3.02
C THR A 284 -11.17 -6.70 2.26
N SER A 285 -12.44 -6.84 2.65
CA SER A 285 -13.54 -6.15 1.97
C SER A 285 -13.48 -4.65 2.24
N LEU A 286 -13.30 -4.26 3.52
CA LEU A 286 -13.18 -2.85 3.88
C LEU A 286 -11.93 -2.21 3.28
N GLY A 287 -10.80 -2.92 3.32
CA GLY A 287 -9.55 -2.43 2.75
C GLY A 287 -9.65 -2.23 1.22
N GLY A 288 -10.33 -3.15 0.52
CA GLY A 288 -10.56 -3.05 -0.93
C GLY A 288 -11.44 -1.85 -1.31
N ASP A 289 -12.50 -1.57 -0.56
CA ASP A 289 -13.35 -0.39 -0.78
C ASP A 289 -12.58 0.92 -0.54
N ILE A 290 -11.77 0.97 0.51
CA ILE A 290 -10.89 2.12 0.78
C ILE A 290 -9.89 2.32 -0.37
N GLU A 291 -9.24 1.26 -0.85
CA GLU A 291 -8.26 1.32 -1.96
C GLU A 291 -8.90 1.78 -3.27
N VAL A 292 -9.96 1.08 -3.67
CA VAL A 292 -10.48 1.16 -5.03
C VAL A 292 -11.36 2.39 -5.22
N VAL A 293 -12.08 2.80 -4.17
CA VAL A 293 -13.04 3.90 -4.22
C VAL A 293 -12.42 5.20 -3.71
N LEU A 294 -12.08 5.27 -2.42
CA LEU A 294 -11.65 6.52 -1.81
C LEU A 294 -10.23 6.90 -2.23
N HIS A 295 -9.26 6.01 -2.00
CA HIS A 295 -7.84 6.22 -2.27
C HIS A 295 -7.57 6.62 -3.72
N ASN A 296 -8.07 5.84 -4.69
CA ASN A 296 -7.83 6.07 -6.12
C ASN A 296 -8.45 7.39 -6.62
N VAL A 297 -9.64 7.75 -6.16
CA VAL A 297 -10.29 9.02 -6.50
C VAL A 297 -9.47 10.18 -5.95
N GLY A 298 -9.05 10.10 -4.67
CA GLY A 298 -8.20 11.11 -4.05
C GLY A 298 -6.86 11.29 -4.79
N HIS A 299 -6.18 10.20 -5.14
CA HIS A 299 -4.96 10.24 -5.95
C HIS A 299 -5.17 10.87 -7.33
N THR A 300 -6.30 10.58 -7.98
CA THR A 300 -6.64 11.20 -9.27
C THR A 300 -6.78 12.72 -9.10
N MET A 301 -7.53 13.18 -8.10
CA MET A 301 -7.72 14.61 -7.83
C MET A 301 -6.42 15.32 -7.45
N LEU A 302 -5.61 14.72 -6.57
CA LEU A 302 -4.30 15.25 -6.18
C LEU A 302 -3.29 15.22 -7.34
N GLY A 303 -3.36 14.21 -8.20
CA GLY A 303 -2.57 14.08 -9.42
C GLY A 303 -2.77 15.26 -10.36
N TYR A 304 -4.01 15.70 -10.55
CA TYR A 304 -4.38 16.80 -11.44
C TYR A 304 -4.60 18.14 -10.74
N ILE A 305 -4.20 18.28 -9.47
CA ILE A 305 -4.46 19.50 -8.69
C ILE A 305 -3.92 20.78 -9.35
N MET A 306 -2.87 20.68 -10.18
CA MET A 306 -2.28 21.80 -10.92
C MET A 306 -2.91 22.08 -12.29
N HIS A 307 -3.67 21.11 -12.82
CA HIS A 307 -4.32 21.18 -14.12
C HIS A 307 -5.74 20.57 -14.09
N PRO A 308 -6.60 20.99 -13.13
CA PRO A 308 -7.88 20.34 -12.86
C PRO A 308 -8.83 20.32 -14.06
N TYR A 309 -8.72 21.28 -14.98
CA TYR A 309 -9.64 21.43 -16.11
C TYR A 309 -8.98 21.19 -17.47
N THR A 310 -7.74 20.71 -17.48
CA THR A 310 -6.99 20.44 -18.70
C THR A 310 -6.94 18.94 -18.96
N LEU A 311 -7.72 18.51 -19.95
CA LEU A 311 -7.67 17.14 -20.45
C LEU A 311 -6.29 16.80 -20.99
N ASN A 312 -5.82 15.58 -20.71
CA ASN A 312 -4.50 15.09 -21.12
C ASN A 312 -3.34 15.95 -20.59
N ALA A 313 -3.53 16.69 -19.49
CA ALA A 313 -2.43 17.33 -18.78
C ALA A 313 -1.47 16.29 -18.19
N ALA A 314 -0.21 16.67 -18.00
CA ALA A 314 0.73 15.87 -17.25
C ALA A 314 0.27 15.76 -15.79
N PRO A 315 0.05 14.56 -15.24
CA PRO A 315 -0.27 14.43 -13.84
C PRO A 315 0.97 14.69 -12.97
N SER A 316 0.77 15.09 -11.72
CA SER A 316 1.81 15.16 -10.69
C SER A 316 2.27 13.76 -10.25
N VAL A 317 3.35 13.72 -9.45
CA VAL A 317 3.87 12.46 -8.90
C VAL A 317 2.84 11.69 -8.10
N LEU A 318 1.83 12.36 -7.54
CA LEU A 318 0.77 11.75 -6.73
C LEU A 318 -0.17 10.87 -7.56
N PHE A 319 -0.15 10.92 -8.89
CA PHE A 319 -1.03 10.08 -9.70
C PHE A 319 -0.60 8.61 -9.76
N GLY A 320 0.71 8.33 -9.61
CA GLY A 320 1.26 7.00 -9.87
C GLY A 320 2.18 6.48 -8.77
N ALA A 321 2.19 5.15 -8.63
CA ALA A 321 2.97 4.44 -7.63
C ALA A 321 4.48 4.71 -7.71
N ARG A 322 5.04 4.82 -8.92
CA ARG A 322 6.48 5.06 -9.12
C ARG A 322 7.03 6.29 -8.41
N ALA A 323 6.22 7.36 -8.28
CA ALA A 323 6.70 8.65 -7.81
C ALA A 323 5.97 9.23 -6.59
N GLY A 324 4.78 8.72 -6.26
CA GLY A 324 3.90 9.31 -5.26
C GLY A 324 4.55 9.53 -3.90
N THR A 325 5.36 8.59 -3.42
CA THR A 325 5.98 8.62 -2.08
C THR A 325 6.90 9.83 -1.86
N ARG A 326 7.34 10.49 -2.94
CA ARG A 326 8.20 11.69 -2.92
C ARG A 326 7.48 12.92 -2.38
N ASP A 327 6.18 13.08 -2.65
CA ASP A 327 5.39 14.23 -2.21
C ASP A 327 4.92 14.06 -0.75
N PRO A 328 5.12 15.04 0.15
CA PRO A 328 4.58 14.99 1.52
C PRO A 328 3.07 14.68 1.61
N LEU A 329 2.28 15.04 0.60
CA LEU A 329 0.85 14.77 0.57
C LEU A 329 0.50 13.30 0.39
N PHE A 330 1.36 12.48 -0.21
CA PHE A 330 1.17 11.04 -0.23
C PHE A 330 0.97 10.52 1.19
N TRP A 331 1.85 10.93 2.10
CA TRP A 331 1.82 10.51 3.49
C TRP A 331 0.58 11.02 4.23
N ARG A 332 0.20 12.28 4.01
CA ARG A 332 -0.99 12.86 4.63
C ARG A 332 -2.27 12.17 4.15
N TRP A 333 -2.36 11.87 2.86
CA TRP A 333 -3.46 11.12 2.26
C TRP A 333 -3.56 9.71 2.82
N HIS A 334 -2.46 8.96 2.82
CA HIS A 334 -2.45 7.60 3.36
C HIS A 334 -2.70 7.55 4.86
N ARG A 335 -2.25 8.55 5.64
CA ARG A 335 -2.62 8.65 7.07
C ARG A 335 -4.12 8.87 7.25
N HIS A 336 -4.77 9.61 6.35
CA HIS A 336 -6.22 9.76 6.39
C HIS A 336 -6.94 8.42 6.14
N LEU A 337 -6.53 7.69 5.10
CA LEU A 337 -7.07 6.37 4.76
C LEU A 337 -6.86 5.34 5.88
N ASP A 338 -5.65 5.29 6.42
CA ASP A 338 -5.30 4.40 7.53
C ASP A 338 -6.14 4.70 8.77
N ASN A 339 -6.36 5.99 9.10
CA ASN A 339 -7.20 6.38 10.23
C ASN A 339 -8.67 5.92 10.07
N ILE A 340 -9.21 5.90 8.83
CA ILE A 340 -10.56 5.36 8.58
C ILE A 340 -10.59 3.87 8.90
N TYR A 341 -9.59 3.10 8.45
CA TYR A 341 -9.52 1.68 8.77
C TYR A 341 -9.29 1.41 10.27
N VAL A 342 -8.50 2.25 10.94
CA VAL A 342 -8.32 2.19 12.40
C VAL A 342 -9.64 2.39 13.16
N LYS A 343 -10.58 3.21 12.65
CA LYS A 343 -11.92 3.34 13.26
C LYS A 343 -12.61 1.97 13.35
N TRP A 344 -12.61 1.20 12.26
CA TRP A 344 -13.15 -0.17 12.26
C TRP A 344 -12.38 -1.09 13.21
N GLN A 345 -11.05 -1.08 13.21
CA GLN A 345 -10.24 -1.91 14.12
C GLN A 345 -10.53 -1.61 15.60
N ASN A 346 -10.75 -0.34 15.94
CA ASN A 346 -11.12 0.07 17.29
C ASN A 346 -12.47 -0.50 17.72
N LEU A 347 -13.45 -0.57 16.81
CA LEU A 347 -14.76 -1.16 17.08
C LEU A 347 -14.68 -2.67 17.34
N LEU A 348 -13.72 -3.38 16.75
CA LEU A 348 -13.51 -4.80 17.01
C LEU A 348 -13.03 -5.10 18.45
N GLY A 349 -12.52 -4.09 19.15
CA GLY A 349 -12.01 -4.20 20.52
C GLY A 349 -10.67 -4.94 20.66
N PRO A 350 -10.12 -4.99 21.89
CA PRO A 350 -8.86 -5.66 22.18
C PRO A 350 -8.90 -7.15 21.87
N ARG A 351 -7.77 -7.68 21.43
CA ARG A 351 -7.65 -9.09 21.05
C ARG A 351 -7.73 -10.01 22.27
N ASN A 352 -8.45 -11.12 22.12
CA ASN A 352 -8.35 -12.26 23.02
C ASN A 352 -7.24 -13.20 22.53
N PHE A 353 -6.19 -13.38 23.33
CA PHE A 353 -5.05 -14.23 22.99
C PHE A 353 -5.19 -15.68 23.46
N SER A 354 -6.24 -16.02 24.21
CA SER A 354 -6.33 -17.31 24.94
C SER A 354 -6.13 -18.55 24.07
N ASP A 355 -6.58 -18.51 22.80
CA ASP A 355 -6.50 -19.63 21.87
C ASP A 355 -5.17 -19.68 21.07
N ASP A 356 -4.28 -18.70 21.25
CA ASP A 356 -3.02 -18.54 20.49
C ASP A 356 -1.78 -18.39 21.37
N ILE A 357 -1.86 -18.79 22.64
CA ILE A 357 -0.70 -18.84 23.54
C ILE A 357 -0.12 -20.25 23.49
N PRO A 358 0.94 -20.50 22.70
CA PRO A 358 1.61 -21.80 22.73
C PRO A 358 2.33 -22.00 24.07
N PRO A 359 2.63 -23.25 24.48
CA PRO A 359 3.35 -23.54 25.72
C PRO A 359 4.85 -23.25 25.54
N VAL A 360 5.17 -21.97 25.34
CA VAL A 360 6.53 -21.47 25.20
C VAL A 360 6.79 -20.36 26.22
N THR A 361 8.00 -20.34 26.75
CA THR A 361 8.51 -19.24 27.56
C THR A 361 9.64 -18.52 26.84
N ILE A 362 9.50 -17.20 26.71
CA ILE A 362 10.56 -16.24 26.39
C ILE A 362 10.53 -15.11 27.44
N ARG A 363 11.67 -14.47 27.70
CA ARG A 363 11.83 -13.44 28.73
C ARG A 363 12.56 -12.22 28.17
N GLU A 364 12.50 -11.08 28.84
CA GLU A 364 13.19 -9.88 28.38
C GLU A 364 14.71 -10.09 28.19
N LYS A 365 15.35 -10.84 29.10
CA LYS A 365 16.79 -11.19 29.02
C LYS A 365 17.12 -12.21 27.92
N ASP A 366 16.11 -12.77 27.26
CA ASP A 366 16.27 -13.77 26.21
C ASP A 366 16.43 -13.15 24.83
N LEU A 367 16.19 -11.83 24.70
CA LEU A 367 16.38 -11.07 23.48
C LEU A 367 17.83 -10.59 23.38
N ILE A 368 18.60 -11.19 22.48
CA ILE A 368 20.02 -10.94 22.32
C ILE A 368 20.29 -10.45 20.90
N LEU A 369 21.07 -9.39 20.81
CA LEU A 369 21.44 -8.72 19.57
C LEU A 369 22.96 -8.71 19.41
N SER A 370 23.43 -9.00 18.20
CA SER A 370 24.86 -8.98 17.88
C SER A 370 25.10 -8.47 16.46
N PHE A 371 26.15 -7.70 16.26
CA PHE A 371 26.58 -7.29 14.93
C PHE A 371 27.33 -8.40 14.21
N THR A 372 27.06 -8.59 12.92
CA THR A 372 27.65 -9.66 12.11
C THR A 372 29.18 -9.54 12.04
N ASP A 373 29.72 -8.33 11.87
CA ASP A 373 31.17 -8.12 11.79
C ASP A 373 31.90 -8.43 13.11
N ILE A 374 31.23 -8.20 14.26
CA ILE A 374 31.76 -8.53 15.58
C ILE A 374 31.74 -10.03 15.79
N LEU A 375 30.66 -10.69 15.38
CA LEU A 375 30.53 -12.13 15.44
C LEU A 375 31.57 -12.84 14.55
N LEU A 376 31.85 -12.34 13.35
CA LEU A 376 32.86 -12.92 12.44
C LEU A 376 34.29 -12.87 13.02
N LYS A 377 34.58 -11.95 13.94
CA LYS A 377 35.89 -11.90 14.63
C LYS A 377 36.06 -13.06 15.62
N VAL A 378 34.97 -13.57 16.20
CA VAL A 378 35.00 -14.66 17.19
C VAL A 378 34.65 -16.03 16.60
N ASN A 379 34.00 -16.06 15.43
CA ASN A 379 33.69 -17.29 14.69
C ASN A 379 33.71 -17.01 13.17
N LYS A 380 34.86 -17.24 12.54
CA LYS A 380 35.10 -16.91 11.12
C LYS A 380 34.29 -17.77 10.14
N ASP A 381 33.89 -18.97 10.56
CA ASP A 381 33.13 -19.91 9.74
C ASP A 381 31.60 -19.62 9.79
N GLY A 382 31.21 -18.47 10.36
CA GLY A 382 29.85 -18.06 10.73
C GLY A 382 28.80 -17.89 9.61
N VAL A 383 29.15 -18.01 8.33
CA VAL A 383 28.32 -17.46 7.24
C VAL A 383 27.23 -18.43 6.72
N ASN A 384 27.39 -19.74 6.95
CA ASN A 384 26.46 -20.79 6.50
C ASN A 384 25.83 -21.53 7.70
N ASP A 385 24.75 -21.00 8.29
CA ASP A 385 23.97 -21.58 9.41
C ASP A 385 24.72 -21.85 10.74
N THR A 386 25.98 -21.46 10.82
CA THR A 386 26.86 -21.71 11.97
C THR A 386 26.64 -20.78 13.17
N TRP A 387 25.81 -19.73 13.03
CA TRP A 387 25.43 -18.89 14.17
C TRP A 387 24.56 -19.63 15.18
N VAL A 388 23.73 -20.58 14.75
CA VAL A 388 22.92 -21.41 15.67
C VAL A 388 23.83 -22.21 16.61
N LYS A 389 24.88 -22.84 16.07
CA LYS A 389 25.85 -23.59 16.87
C LYS A 389 26.55 -22.70 17.90
N TYR A 390 27.09 -21.57 17.45
CA TYR A 390 27.72 -20.59 18.34
C TYR A 390 26.76 -20.10 19.43
N ALA A 391 25.53 -19.77 19.06
CA ALA A 391 24.51 -19.29 19.97
C ALA A 391 24.11 -20.36 21.00
N ASN A 392 23.94 -21.62 20.59
CA ASN A 392 23.64 -22.71 21.52
C ASN A 392 24.79 -22.95 22.52
N GLU A 393 26.05 -22.80 22.08
CA GLU A 393 27.22 -22.97 22.96
C GLU A 393 27.46 -21.79 23.91
N LYS A 394 27.22 -20.55 23.45
CA LYS A 394 27.56 -19.31 24.19
C LYS A 394 26.37 -18.68 24.90
N PHE A 395 25.19 -18.83 24.34
CA PHE A 395 23.95 -18.25 24.85
C PHE A 395 22.97 -19.32 25.33
N GLY A 396 23.02 -20.55 24.82
CA GLY A 396 22.19 -21.67 25.25
C GLY A 396 22.79 -22.49 26.41
N GLY A 397 22.30 -23.73 26.57
CA GLY A 397 22.83 -24.71 27.53
C GLY A 397 23.04 -24.15 28.94
N LYS A 398 24.26 -24.27 29.48
CA LYS A 398 24.60 -23.75 30.82
C LYS A 398 24.51 -22.23 30.97
N TYR A 399 24.45 -21.50 29.85
CA TYR A 399 24.31 -20.05 29.83
C TYR A 399 22.86 -19.60 29.63
N PHE A 400 21.92 -20.50 29.32
CA PHE A 400 20.53 -20.19 28.96
C PHE A 400 19.84 -19.24 29.97
N ASP A 401 20.13 -19.41 31.26
CA ASP A 401 19.53 -18.61 32.32
C ASP A 401 20.41 -17.44 32.81
N LYS A 402 21.63 -17.30 32.29
CA LYS A 402 22.60 -16.26 32.65
C LYS A 402 22.30 -14.93 31.95
N ASP A 403 22.55 -13.83 32.66
CA ASP A 403 22.57 -12.50 32.07
C ASP A 403 23.80 -12.34 31.16
N LEU A 404 23.55 -11.91 29.92
CA LEU A 404 24.56 -11.69 28.89
C LEU A 404 24.74 -10.22 28.54
N SER A 405 24.16 -9.30 29.30
CA SER A 405 24.23 -7.86 29.01
C SER A 405 25.67 -7.33 28.89
N ASN A 406 26.63 -7.97 29.57
CA ASN A 406 28.06 -7.64 29.52
C ASN A 406 28.87 -8.54 28.58
N HIS A 407 28.23 -9.43 27.81
CA HIS A 407 28.94 -10.34 26.91
C HIS A 407 29.51 -9.55 25.72
N PRO A 408 30.79 -9.74 25.30
CA PRO A 408 31.47 -8.85 24.35
C PRO A 408 30.84 -8.70 22.96
N VAL A 409 30.01 -9.66 22.54
CA VAL A 409 29.31 -9.62 21.24
C VAL A 409 27.85 -9.17 21.35
N VAL A 410 27.34 -8.94 22.57
CA VAL A 410 25.96 -8.55 22.81
C VAL A 410 25.87 -7.03 22.84
N THR A 411 24.87 -6.48 22.17
CA THR A 411 24.61 -5.03 22.11
C THR A 411 23.12 -4.75 22.35
N LYS A 412 22.81 -3.57 22.91
CA LYS A 412 21.45 -3.00 22.93
C LYS A 412 21.27 -1.88 21.91
N THR A 413 22.29 -1.65 21.09
CA THR A 413 22.32 -0.58 20.10
C THR A 413 22.40 -1.17 18.71
N LEU A 414 21.47 -0.79 17.84
CA LEU A 414 21.56 -0.93 16.39
C LEU A 414 22.16 0.36 15.80
N GLN A 415 22.82 0.23 14.65
CA GLN A 415 23.54 1.33 14.02
C GLN A 415 23.14 1.50 12.56
N THR A 416 23.10 2.76 12.14
CA THR A 416 22.93 3.16 10.74
C THR A 416 23.95 4.23 10.38
N LYS A 417 24.22 4.39 9.08
CA LYS A 417 25.03 5.47 8.54
C LYS A 417 24.41 6.00 7.25
N MET A 418 24.70 7.26 6.93
CA MET A 418 24.34 7.84 5.64
C MET A 418 25.49 7.61 4.66
N LYS A 419 25.17 7.13 3.46
CA LYS A 419 26.13 6.94 2.36
C LYS A 419 25.76 7.87 1.21
N ILE A 420 26.72 8.15 0.34
CA ILE A 420 26.52 8.88 -0.91
C ILE A 420 26.79 7.92 -2.05
N ARG A 421 25.94 7.93 -3.07
CA ARG A 421 26.16 7.20 -4.33
C ARG A 421 25.87 8.08 -5.54
N ASP A 422 26.52 7.77 -6.65
CA ASP A 422 26.10 8.24 -7.96
C ASP A 422 24.92 7.37 -8.42
N TYR A 423 23.78 7.99 -8.64
CA TYR A 423 22.55 7.36 -9.09
C TYR A 423 22.28 7.74 -10.54
N VAL A 424 21.76 6.76 -11.29
CA VAL A 424 21.37 6.91 -12.69
C VAL A 424 19.86 6.75 -12.75
N TRP A 425 19.17 7.72 -13.33
CA TRP A 425 17.72 7.68 -13.54
C TRP A 425 17.35 6.73 -14.68
N LEU A 426 17.50 5.43 -14.45
CA LEU A 426 17.27 4.34 -15.43
C LEU A 426 15.83 4.30 -15.95
N GLU A 427 14.90 4.76 -15.12
CA GLU A 427 13.47 4.85 -15.42
C GLU A 427 13.11 6.12 -16.26
N ASP A 428 14.06 7.04 -16.46
CA ASP A 428 13.91 8.33 -17.12
C ASP A 428 14.94 8.52 -18.26
N GLY A 429 15.58 9.70 -18.32
CA GLY A 429 16.56 10.04 -19.35
C GLY A 429 17.99 9.59 -19.05
N GLN A 430 18.19 8.68 -18.08
CA GLN A 430 19.52 8.21 -17.67
C GLN A 430 20.44 9.34 -17.18
N ASP A 431 19.85 10.43 -16.67
CA ASP A 431 20.60 11.49 -16.02
C ASP A 431 21.31 10.96 -14.77
N HIS A 432 22.39 11.63 -14.37
CA HIS A 432 23.20 11.27 -13.22
C HIS A 432 23.05 12.29 -12.10
N GLU A 433 22.86 11.81 -10.87
CA GLU A 433 22.88 12.66 -9.68
C GLU A 433 23.58 11.98 -8.49
N LYS A 434 24.10 12.80 -7.57
CA LYS A 434 24.60 12.29 -6.29
C LYS A 434 23.46 12.28 -5.28
N ILE A 435 23.12 11.11 -4.75
CA ILE A 435 22.09 10.96 -3.72
C ILE A 435 22.68 10.50 -2.40
N GLN A 436 22.01 10.87 -1.32
CA GLN A 436 22.23 10.30 0.00
C GLN A 436 21.23 9.18 0.26
N TYR A 437 21.69 8.09 0.87
CA TYR A 437 20.83 6.98 1.25
C TYR A 437 21.26 6.41 2.61
N LEU A 438 20.31 5.84 3.35
CA LEU A 438 20.55 5.18 4.62
C LEU A 438 21.21 3.82 4.39
N TYR A 439 22.01 3.34 5.34
CA TYR A 439 22.51 1.97 5.35
C TYR A 439 22.58 1.42 6.78
N PRO A 440 21.97 0.26 7.08
CA PRO A 440 22.05 -0.37 8.39
C PRO A 440 23.38 -1.14 8.56
N ARG A 441 23.83 -1.29 9.80
CA ARG A 441 24.89 -2.25 10.14
C ARG A 441 24.26 -3.62 10.36
N ASP A 442 24.74 -4.63 9.63
CA ASP A 442 24.26 -6.01 9.74
C ASP A 442 24.23 -6.55 11.17
N TRP A 443 23.09 -7.15 11.53
CA TRP A 443 22.89 -7.77 12.83
C TRP A 443 22.18 -9.12 12.74
N ILE A 444 22.23 -9.85 13.85
CA ILE A 444 21.57 -11.13 14.06
C ILE A 444 20.75 -11.07 15.35
N TRP A 445 19.50 -11.54 15.27
CA TRP A 445 18.65 -11.84 16.40
C TRP A 445 19.03 -13.20 16.98
N PHE A 446 19.26 -13.26 18.28
CA PHE A 446 19.29 -14.51 19.04
C PHE A 446 18.21 -14.46 20.10
N ILE A 447 17.27 -15.40 20.05
CA ILE A 447 16.12 -15.45 20.95
C ILE A 447 16.19 -16.79 21.69
N ARG A 448 16.41 -16.73 23.01
CA ARG A 448 16.28 -17.94 23.83
C ARG A 448 14.81 -18.26 23.98
N ALA A 449 14.45 -19.50 23.74
CA ALA A 449 13.09 -19.99 23.89
C ALA A 449 13.08 -21.34 24.59
N GLN A 450 12.08 -21.55 25.42
CA GLN A 450 11.84 -22.80 26.11
C GLN A 450 10.47 -23.34 25.72
N ASN A 451 10.41 -24.56 25.21
CA ASN A 451 9.15 -25.31 25.14
C ASN A 451 8.82 -25.81 26.56
N ASP A 452 7.62 -25.52 27.05
CA ASP A 452 7.15 -25.93 28.38
C ASP A 452 6.32 -27.23 28.35
N SER A 453 6.18 -27.85 27.17
CA SER A 453 5.37 -29.04 26.95
C SER A 453 6.19 -30.30 26.65
N PRO A 454 5.61 -31.50 26.89
CA PRO A 454 6.23 -32.78 26.53
C PRO A 454 6.15 -33.11 25.03
N ASN A 455 5.56 -32.24 24.22
CA ASN A 455 5.38 -32.46 22.78
C ASN A 455 6.21 -31.45 21.99
N PRO A 456 6.65 -31.77 20.76
CA PRO A 456 7.19 -30.76 19.86
C PRO A 456 6.17 -29.66 19.60
N VAL A 457 6.63 -28.41 19.55
CA VAL A 457 5.77 -27.24 19.26
C VAL A 457 6.32 -26.46 18.09
N THR A 458 5.44 -26.08 17.17
CA THR A 458 5.80 -25.21 16.03
C THR A 458 5.35 -23.79 16.34
N LEU A 459 6.28 -22.86 16.26
CA LEU A 459 6.13 -21.49 16.74
C LEU A 459 6.45 -20.50 15.62
N THR A 460 5.67 -19.42 15.55
CA THR A 460 5.98 -18.27 14.69
C THR A 460 6.45 -17.12 15.56
N PHE A 461 7.69 -16.69 15.35
CA PHE A 461 8.31 -15.54 16.01
C PHE A 461 7.99 -14.29 15.21
N ARG A 462 7.48 -13.24 15.86
CA ARG A 462 7.08 -11.97 15.25
C ARG A 462 7.84 -10.85 15.95
N ILE A 463 8.71 -10.14 15.22
CA ILE A 463 9.62 -9.13 15.77
C ILE A 463 9.17 -7.75 15.34
N TRP A 464 8.98 -6.88 16.33
CA TRP A 464 8.43 -5.55 16.16
C TRP A 464 9.28 -4.50 16.85
N ILE A 465 9.27 -3.28 16.31
CA ILE A 465 9.81 -2.10 16.98
C ILE A 465 8.82 -0.93 16.93
N ALA A 466 8.87 -0.06 17.92
CA ALA A 466 8.19 1.24 17.89
C ALA A 466 9.01 2.30 18.63
N PRO A 467 8.99 3.57 18.20
CA PRO A 467 9.46 4.68 19.02
C PRO A 467 8.81 4.64 20.41
N ILE A 468 9.55 4.96 21.46
CA ILE A 468 9.05 4.80 22.83
C ILE A 468 7.76 5.60 23.10
N ASP A 469 7.60 6.76 22.45
CA ASP A 469 6.41 7.61 22.59
C ASP A 469 5.17 7.08 21.84
N PHE A 470 5.33 6.05 21.01
CA PHE A 470 4.26 5.49 20.18
C PHE A 470 3.84 4.09 20.60
N ILE A 471 4.39 3.52 21.68
CA ILE A 471 4.14 2.11 22.07
C ILE A 471 2.66 1.82 22.33
N ASP A 472 1.90 2.80 22.81
CA ASP A 472 0.46 2.68 23.07
C ASP A 472 -0.42 2.95 21.83
N LYS A 473 0.19 3.14 20.65
CA LYS A 473 -0.52 3.30 19.38
C LYS A 473 -0.29 2.08 18.49
N HIS A 474 -1.27 1.17 18.46
CA HIS A 474 -1.13 -0.12 17.77
C HIS A 474 -0.72 0.01 16.29
N ALA A 475 -1.22 1.02 15.56
CA ALA A 475 -0.90 1.28 14.15
C ALA A 475 0.52 1.87 13.88
N TYR A 476 1.32 2.16 14.92
CA TYR A 476 2.66 2.75 14.79
C TYR A 476 3.80 1.73 14.98
N TRP A 477 3.46 0.47 15.26
CA TRP A 477 4.43 -0.61 15.37
C TRP A 477 4.93 -1.04 13.99
N ILE A 478 6.24 -1.23 13.87
CA ILE A 478 6.92 -1.64 12.64
C ILE A 478 7.29 -3.11 12.76
N GLU A 479 6.75 -3.95 11.88
CA GLU A 479 7.20 -5.34 11.78
C GLU A 479 8.57 -5.39 11.09
N ILE A 480 9.54 -5.95 11.80
CA ILE A 480 10.93 -6.08 11.32
C ILE A 480 11.17 -7.48 10.77
N ASP A 481 10.61 -8.52 11.39
CA ASP A 481 10.78 -9.88 10.91
C ASP A 481 9.69 -10.83 11.42
N LYS A 482 9.52 -11.94 10.70
CA LYS A 482 8.65 -13.05 11.05
C LYS A 482 9.22 -14.36 10.50
N PHE A 483 9.35 -15.38 11.34
CA PHE A 483 9.88 -16.68 10.93
C PHE A 483 9.39 -17.82 11.83
N LYS A 484 9.40 -19.03 11.28
CA LYS A 484 8.92 -20.25 11.96
C LYS A 484 10.05 -21.11 12.49
N ARG A 485 9.86 -21.71 13.67
CA ARG A 485 10.74 -22.76 14.24
C ARG A 485 9.94 -23.81 14.97
N THR A 486 10.41 -25.05 14.93
CA THR A 486 9.87 -26.14 15.73
C THR A 486 10.87 -26.46 16.84
N LEU A 487 10.35 -26.53 18.07
CA LEU A 487 11.12 -26.87 19.27
C LEU A 487 10.71 -28.26 19.73
N GLY A 488 11.68 -29.08 20.11
CA GLY A 488 11.46 -30.40 20.69
C GLY A 488 10.84 -30.33 22.11
N PRO A 489 10.40 -31.48 22.64
CA PRO A 489 9.85 -31.58 24.00
C PRO A 489 10.78 -30.99 25.06
N TYR A 490 10.24 -30.09 25.90
CA TYR A 490 10.98 -29.40 26.96
C TYR A 490 12.29 -28.72 26.53
N GLU A 491 12.46 -28.48 25.22
CA GLU A 491 13.72 -27.98 24.67
C GLU A 491 13.97 -26.55 25.15
N LYS A 492 15.18 -26.30 25.66
CA LYS A 492 15.75 -24.97 25.89
C LYS A 492 16.78 -24.69 24.81
N THR A 493 16.48 -23.75 23.91
CA THR A 493 17.29 -23.52 22.71
C THR A 493 17.46 -22.05 22.39
N VAL A 494 18.40 -21.74 21.50
CA VAL A 494 18.60 -20.39 20.98
C VAL A 494 18.25 -20.37 19.50
N VAL A 495 17.21 -19.63 19.17
CA VAL A 495 16.81 -19.39 17.79
C VAL A 495 17.60 -18.22 17.26
N SER A 496 18.21 -18.37 16.07
CA SER A 496 18.91 -17.28 15.40
C SER A 496 18.24 -16.87 14.09
N GLN A 497 18.27 -15.58 13.79
CA GLN A 497 17.77 -15.02 12.53
C GLN A 497 18.61 -13.81 12.10
N ARG A 498 19.10 -13.83 10.87
CA ARG A 498 19.86 -12.72 10.28
C ARG A 498 18.92 -11.64 9.76
N CYS A 499 19.31 -10.38 9.89
CA CYS A 499 18.52 -9.25 9.38
C CYS A 499 18.29 -9.28 7.86
N ASP A 500 19.22 -9.83 7.08
CA ASP A 500 19.08 -9.97 5.62
C ASP A 500 18.24 -11.17 5.19
N HIS A 501 17.75 -11.97 6.14
CA HIS A 501 16.75 -13.02 5.92
C HIS A 501 15.35 -12.55 6.30
N ALA A 502 15.20 -11.29 6.74
CA ALA A 502 13.92 -10.79 7.21
C ALA A 502 12.84 -10.89 6.14
N VAL A 503 11.64 -11.35 6.49
CA VAL A 503 10.57 -11.55 5.48
C VAL A 503 9.96 -10.25 4.96
N VAL A 504 10.20 -9.14 5.66
CA VAL A 504 9.72 -7.80 5.28
C VAL A 504 10.47 -7.20 4.09
N ILE A 505 11.76 -7.56 3.94
CA ILE A 505 12.60 -6.97 2.89
C ILE A 505 12.46 -7.73 1.58
N ARG A 506 12.81 -7.05 0.49
CA ARG A 506 13.04 -7.68 -0.80
C ARG A 506 14.18 -8.70 -0.68
N LYS A 507 14.02 -9.87 -1.30
CA LYS A 507 15.00 -10.95 -1.31
C LYS A 507 15.47 -11.26 -2.73
N PRO A 508 16.79 -11.34 -2.97
CA PRO A 508 17.89 -11.17 -2.01
C PRO A 508 18.05 -9.72 -1.53
N ALA A 509 18.62 -9.52 -0.33
CA ALA A 509 18.87 -8.18 0.20
C ALA A 509 19.81 -7.36 -0.71
N GLN A 510 19.47 -6.09 -0.98
CA GLN A 510 20.30 -5.17 -1.78
C GLN A 510 21.31 -4.47 -0.88
N LYS A 511 22.56 -4.92 -0.92
CA LYS A 511 23.65 -4.39 -0.07
C LYS A 511 24.64 -3.51 -0.80
N THR A 512 24.71 -3.61 -2.12
CA THR A 512 25.57 -2.79 -2.99
C THR A 512 24.74 -1.84 -3.85
N THR A 513 25.35 -0.75 -4.33
CA THR A 513 24.68 0.22 -5.22
C THR A 513 24.17 -0.43 -6.49
N LYS A 514 24.96 -1.33 -7.10
CA LYS A 514 24.53 -2.11 -8.27
C LYS A 514 23.25 -2.90 -7.98
N GLN A 515 23.23 -3.65 -6.88
CA GLN A 515 22.05 -4.43 -6.50
C GLN A 515 20.82 -3.55 -6.28
N MET A 516 20.99 -2.34 -5.73
CA MET A 516 19.90 -1.37 -5.51
C MET A 516 19.29 -0.85 -6.83
N ASP A 517 20.08 -0.80 -7.91
CA ASP A 517 19.62 -0.28 -9.21
C ASP A 517 19.06 -1.39 -10.12
N ASP A 518 19.37 -2.66 -9.84
CA ASP A 518 18.99 -3.81 -10.66
C ASP A 518 17.45 -4.05 -10.73
N THR A 519 16.66 -3.38 -9.89
CA THR A 519 15.19 -3.52 -9.80
C THR A 519 14.41 -2.35 -10.40
N ALA A 520 15.08 -1.35 -10.96
CA ALA A 520 14.41 -0.26 -11.67
C ALA A 520 13.63 -0.78 -12.88
N ILE A 521 12.38 -0.33 -13.06
CA ILE A 521 11.60 -0.64 -14.26
C ILE A 521 11.89 0.40 -15.34
N THR A 522 12.81 0.05 -16.23
CA THR A 522 13.16 0.89 -17.40
C THR A 522 12.00 1.00 -18.39
N PRO A 523 11.97 2.02 -19.26
CA PRO A 523 10.96 2.12 -20.33
C PRO A 523 10.85 0.85 -21.19
N ARG A 524 11.98 0.20 -21.49
CA ARG A 524 12.02 -1.06 -22.24
C ARG A 524 11.41 -2.24 -21.46
N GLN A 525 11.53 -2.24 -20.14
CA GLN A 525 10.86 -3.25 -19.31
C GLN A 525 9.36 -2.99 -19.28
N HIS A 526 8.92 -1.73 -19.12
CA HIS A 526 7.51 -1.34 -19.23
C HIS A 526 6.88 -1.81 -20.53
N GLU A 527 7.50 -1.56 -21.68
CA GLU A 527 7.02 -2.05 -23.00
C GLU A 527 6.81 -3.58 -23.04
N LYS A 528 7.63 -4.35 -22.32
CA LYS A 528 7.49 -5.81 -22.25
C LYS A 528 6.41 -6.25 -21.27
N LEU A 529 6.19 -5.49 -20.21
CA LEU A 529 5.16 -5.75 -19.21
C LEU A 529 3.77 -5.41 -19.78
N ASP A 530 3.66 -4.36 -20.59
CA ASP A 530 2.42 -3.95 -21.28
C ASP A 530 1.85 -5.01 -22.22
N LEU A 531 2.65 -6.02 -22.60
CA LEU A 531 2.22 -7.17 -23.39
C LEU A 531 1.53 -8.27 -22.56
N LEU A 532 1.55 -8.16 -21.24
CA LEU A 532 1.03 -9.14 -20.29
C LEU A 532 -0.23 -8.62 -19.61
N ASN A 533 -1.08 -9.51 -19.12
CA ASN A 533 -2.15 -9.10 -18.22
C ASN A 533 -1.62 -8.85 -16.80
N PHE A 534 -2.38 -8.12 -15.97
CA PHE A 534 -1.94 -7.73 -14.63
C PHE A 534 -1.59 -8.92 -13.71
N ALA A 535 -2.27 -10.08 -13.85
CA ALA A 535 -1.93 -11.27 -13.08
C ALA A 535 -0.57 -11.84 -13.49
N GLN A 536 -0.28 -11.90 -14.79
CA GLN A 536 1.03 -12.31 -15.30
C GLN A 536 2.14 -11.33 -14.90
N ILE A 537 1.85 -10.03 -14.90
CA ILE A 537 2.76 -8.99 -14.41
C ILE A 537 3.07 -9.24 -12.94
N ALA A 538 2.04 -9.43 -12.11
CA ALA A 538 2.17 -9.63 -10.68
C ALA A 538 3.12 -10.78 -10.31
N GLU A 539 2.97 -11.92 -10.96
CA GLU A 539 3.85 -13.08 -10.74
C GLU A 539 5.28 -12.83 -11.25
N LYS A 540 5.42 -12.10 -12.35
CA LYS A 540 6.72 -11.85 -13.00
C LYS A 540 7.60 -10.90 -12.21
N VAL A 541 7.02 -9.88 -11.58
CA VAL A 541 7.77 -8.86 -10.81
C VAL A 541 7.80 -9.15 -9.31
N PHE A 542 7.19 -10.25 -8.85
CA PHE A 542 7.11 -10.61 -7.43
C PHE A 542 8.46 -10.57 -6.71
N CYS A 543 9.52 -11.12 -7.32
CA CYS A 543 10.85 -11.15 -6.71
C CYS A 543 11.47 -9.76 -6.48
N ASP A 544 11.00 -8.75 -7.22
CA ASP A 544 11.48 -7.37 -7.12
C ASP A 544 10.69 -6.56 -6.08
N CYS A 545 9.59 -7.11 -5.55
CA CYS A 545 8.79 -6.50 -4.50
C CYS A 545 9.32 -6.82 -3.10
N GLY A 546 9.44 -5.78 -2.26
CA GLY A 546 9.66 -5.89 -0.82
C GLY A 546 10.34 -4.66 -0.24
N TRP A 547 10.28 -4.50 1.09
CA TRP A 547 10.85 -3.30 1.73
C TRP A 547 12.36 -3.18 1.46
N PRO A 548 12.89 -1.95 1.24
CA PRO A 548 14.31 -1.78 1.00
C PRO A 548 15.16 -2.23 2.20
N TYR A 549 16.16 -3.07 1.95
CA TYR A 549 17.08 -3.52 3.00
C TYR A 549 17.78 -2.35 3.69
N ASN A 550 18.17 -1.34 2.92
CA ASN A 550 18.86 -0.15 3.40
C ASN A 550 18.00 0.73 4.33
N MET A 551 16.69 0.44 4.41
CA MET A 551 15.71 1.13 5.26
C MET A 551 15.01 0.16 6.24
N ILE A 552 15.55 -1.04 6.46
CA ILE A 552 14.94 -2.07 7.33
C ILE A 552 14.69 -1.57 8.76
N ILE A 553 15.51 -0.64 9.25
CA ILE A 553 15.32 0.07 10.52
C ILE A 553 15.37 1.59 10.27
N PRO A 554 14.70 2.40 11.12
CA PRO A 554 14.80 3.86 11.05
C PRO A 554 16.26 4.34 11.18
N ARG A 555 16.56 5.55 10.74
CA ARG A 555 17.91 6.12 10.84
C ARG A 555 18.36 6.27 12.29
N GLY A 556 17.45 6.64 13.19
CA GLY A 556 17.82 7.08 14.52
C GLY A 556 18.46 8.47 14.53
N SER A 557 19.12 8.80 15.65
CA SER A 557 19.78 10.09 15.87
C SER A 557 21.24 9.90 16.27
N LYS A 558 22.04 10.97 16.20
CA LYS A 558 23.46 10.91 16.60
C LYS A 558 23.64 10.63 18.09
N THR A 559 22.71 11.09 18.92
CA THR A 559 22.66 10.79 20.37
C THR A 559 22.13 9.39 20.65
N GLY A 560 21.38 8.80 19.72
CA GLY A 560 20.65 7.56 19.89
C GLY A 560 19.17 7.83 20.11
N SER A 561 18.33 7.10 19.39
CA SER A 561 16.88 7.15 19.51
C SER A 561 16.38 5.86 20.18
N THR A 562 15.57 5.98 21.23
CA THR A 562 15.08 4.82 21.99
C THR A 562 13.84 4.21 21.35
N PHE A 563 13.89 2.90 21.09
CA PHE A 563 12.80 2.12 20.55
C PHE A 563 12.48 0.97 21.51
N LYS A 564 11.19 0.63 21.61
CA LYS A 564 10.77 -0.64 22.20
C LYS A 564 10.96 -1.74 21.17
N LEU A 565 11.75 -2.76 21.49
CA LEU A 565 11.78 -4.04 20.79
C LEU A 565 10.78 -4.97 21.44
N PHE A 566 9.92 -5.60 20.65
CA PHE A 566 8.93 -6.56 21.11
C PHE A 566 8.97 -7.83 20.26
N VAL A 567 8.95 -8.98 20.92
CA VAL A 567 8.81 -10.28 20.28
C VAL A 567 7.54 -10.93 20.80
N TYR A 568 6.66 -11.31 19.88
CA TYR A 568 5.49 -12.14 20.15
C TYR A 568 5.70 -13.51 19.51
N VAL A 569 5.41 -14.58 20.24
CA VAL A 569 5.47 -15.95 19.72
C VAL A 569 4.06 -16.54 19.69
N SER A 570 3.53 -16.76 18.50
CA SER A 570 2.23 -17.40 18.28
C SER A 570 2.37 -18.89 17.99
N ASP A 571 1.27 -19.64 18.08
CA ASP A 571 1.21 -20.99 17.52
C ASP A 571 1.41 -20.90 16.00
N GLY A 572 2.43 -21.60 15.51
CA GLY A 572 2.82 -21.63 14.10
C GLY A 572 2.36 -22.89 13.37
N THR A 573 1.55 -23.75 13.99
CA THR A 573 1.13 -25.05 13.44
C THR A 573 0.41 -24.89 12.10
N ASN A 574 -0.48 -23.90 12.00
CA ASN A 574 -1.26 -23.62 10.80
C ASN A 574 -0.69 -22.48 9.94
N ASP A 575 0.39 -21.83 10.40
CA ASP A 575 1.05 -20.79 9.64
C ASP A 575 1.85 -21.41 8.47
N LEU A 576 1.58 -20.95 7.26
CA LEU A 576 2.31 -21.31 6.04
C LEU A 576 3.67 -20.57 5.92
N VAL A 577 4.09 -19.88 6.98
CA VAL A 577 5.36 -19.15 7.05
C VAL A 577 6.48 -20.14 6.77
N ARG A 578 7.20 -19.86 5.68
CA ARG A 578 8.29 -20.70 5.20
C ARG A 578 9.47 -20.68 6.15
N THR A 579 10.16 -21.82 6.24
CA THR A 579 11.40 -21.95 7.02
C THR A 579 12.64 -21.59 6.19
N ASP A 580 12.52 -21.59 4.87
CA ASP A 580 13.54 -21.23 3.90
C ASP A 580 13.37 -19.81 3.33
N THR A 581 14.43 -19.29 2.72
CA THR A 581 14.43 -17.96 2.10
C THR A 581 13.99 -18.10 0.64
N GLN A 582 12.94 -17.35 0.25
CA GLN A 582 12.49 -17.20 -1.15
C GLN A 582 12.72 -15.78 -1.65
N CYS A 583 12.61 -15.53 -2.95
CA CYS A 583 12.70 -14.17 -3.50
C CYS A 583 11.48 -13.32 -3.05
N GLY A 584 11.61 -11.99 -3.13
CA GLY A 584 10.55 -11.05 -2.75
C GLY A 584 10.21 -11.02 -1.25
N SER A 585 9.24 -10.18 -0.88
CA SER A 585 8.70 -10.11 0.48
C SER A 585 7.30 -10.70 0.53
N VAL A 586 7.13 -11.82 1.23
CA VAL A 586 5.77 -12.36 1.46
C VAL A 586 4.98 -11.64 2.54
N LEU A 587 5.64 -10.83 3.36
CA LEU A 587 4.94 -10.03 4.35
C LEU A 587 4.21 -8.86 3.69
N LEU A 588 4.87 -8.17 2.76
CA LEU A 588 4.30 -6.98 2.13
C LEU A 588 3.67 -7.30 0.78
N CYS A 589 4.20 -8.24 0.01
CA CYS A 589 3.82 -8.48 -1.39
C CYS A 589 2.92 -9.71 -1.59
N GLY A 590 2.42 -10.33 -0.52
CA GLY A 590 1.51 -11.48 -0.60
C GLY A 590 2.15 -12.76 -1.13
N GLY A 591 1.34 -13.62 -1.76
CA GLY A 591 1.80 -14.86 -2.40
C GLY A 591 2.40 -14.63 -3.80
N GLU A 592 3.34 -15.48 -4.21
CA GLU A 592 4.03 -15.34 -5.51
C GLU A 592 3.06 -15.50 -6.68
N LYS A 593 2.32 -16.62 -6.71
CA LYS A 593 1.32 -16.88 -7.74
C LYS A 593 0.03 -16.14 -7.46
N TRP A 594 -0.77 -15.93 -8.49
CA TRP A 594 -2.06 -15.26 -8.39
C TRP A 594 -2.97 -15.93 -7.34
N THR A 595 -2.97 -17.26 -7.31
CA THR A 595 -3.80 -18.10 -6.43
C THR A 595 -3.12 -18.46 -5.10
N ASP A 596 -1.88 -18.04 -4.87
CA ASP A 596 -1.17 -18.36 -3.63
C ASP A 596 -1.81 -17.64 -2.45
N LYS A 597 -1.87 -18.35 -1.32
CA LYS A 597 -2.33 -17.79 -0.05
C LYS A 597 -1.24 -16.96 0.61
N VAL A 598 -1.65 -15.93 1.35
CA VAL A 598 -0.75 -15.22 2.26
C VAL A 598 -0.17 -16.25 3.23
N PRO A 599 1.17 -16.33 3.41
CA PRO A 599 1.77 -17.39 4.21
C PRO A 599 1.47 -17.35 5.72
N ASP A 600 0.71 -16.38 6.20
CA ASP A 600 0.36 -16.22 7.61
C ASP A 600 -1.16 -16.14 7.73
N ILE A 601 -1.75 -17.06 8.49
CA ILE A 601 -3.21 -17.12 8.66
C ILE A 601 -3.72 -16.03 9.61
N LYS A 602 -2.83 -15.38 10.37
CA LYS A 602 -3.21 -14.27 11.25
C LYS A 602 -3.52 -13.00 10.43
N PRO A 603 -4.34 -12.09 10.98
CA PRO A 603 -4.51 -10.75 10.42
C PRO A 603 -3.18 -10.05 10.19
N PHE A 604 -3.10 -9.28 9.10
CA PHE A 604 -1.95 -8.42 8.88
C PHE A 604 -1.85 -7.41 10.02
N GLY A 605 -0.64 -7.25 10.57
CA GLY A 605 -0.43 -6.44 11.77
C GLY A 605 -0.45 -7.21 13.08
N TYR A 606 -0.82 -8.50 13.10
CA TYR A 606 -0.91 -9.29 14.32
C TYR A 606 0.40 -9.31 15.14
N PRO A 607 0.39 -9.00 16.46
CA PRO A 607 -0.79 -8.85 17.33
C PRO A 607 -1.31 -7.41 17.51
N PHE A 608 -0.79 -6.46 16.73
CA PHE A 608 -1.11 -5.02 16.77
C PHE A 608 -2.19 -4.60 15.76
N ASP A 609 -2.86 -5.56 15.14
CA ASP A 609 -4.03 -5.35 14.30
C ASP A 609 -5.25 -4.85 15.09
N ARG A 610 -5.23 -5.01 16.43
CA ARG A 610 -6.30 -4.59 17.35
C ARG A 610 -5.83 -3.50 18.32
N PRO A 611 -6.76 -2.68 18.88
CA PRO A 611 -6.43 -1.74 19.94
C PRO A 611 -5.93 -2.45 21.20
N PHE A 612 -5.15 -1.72 21.99
CA PHE A 612 -4.66 -2.22 23.28
C PHE A 612 -5.74 -2.25 24.36
N LYS A 613 -5.65 -3.22 25.26
CA LYS A 613 -6.47 -3.28 26.47
C LYS A 613 -6.22 -2.02 27.31
N ASP A 614 -7.30 -1.30 27.61
CA ASP A 614 -7.27 0.03 28.26
C ASP A 614 -6.32 1.04 27.59
N GLY A 615 -6.08 0.91 26.29
CA GLY A 615 -5.14 1.77 25.56
C GLY A 615 -3.68 1.63 25.99
N SER A 616 -3.29 0.52 26.62
CA SER A 616 -1.92 0.32 27.12
C SER A 616 -1.26 -0.96 26.60
N PHE A 617 -0.10 -0.79 25.96
CA PHE A 617 0.78 -1.89 25.55
C PHE A 617 1.11 -2.82 26.72
N HIS A 618 1.56 -2.24 27.84
CA HIS A 618 1.97 -3.02 29.01
C HIS A 618 0.82 -3.81 29.63
N LYS A 619 -0.39 -3.22 29.73
CA LYS A 619 -1.56 -3.95 30.25
C LYS A 619 -2.02 -5.07 29.32
N THR A 620 -1.85 -4.90 28.00
CA THR A 620 -2.28 -5.90 27.00
C THR A 620 -1.48 -7.19 27.12
N PHE A 621 -0.16 -7.08 27.30
CA PHE A 621 0.74 -8.23 27.30
C PHE A 621 1.19 -8.68 28.71
N GLN A 622 0.59 -8.11 29.76
CA GLN A 622 0.96 -8.40 31.14
C GLN A 622 0.79 -9.88 31.47
N GLY A 623 1.85 -10.51 31.99
CA GLY A 623 1.82 -11.89 32.47
C GLY A 623 1.89 -12.97 31.39
N MET A 624 1.94 -12.60 30.11
CA MET A 624 2.11 -13.55 29.01
C MET A 624 3.55 -14.09 29.00
N LYS A 625 3.71 -15.40 28.81
CA LYS A 625 5.03 -16.07 28.77
C LYS A 625 5.63 -16.17 27.36
N ASN A 626 4.79 -16.05 26.34
CA ASN A 626 5.14 -16.12 24.92
C ASN A 626 5.51 -14.75 24.34
N VAL A 627 5.78 -13.75 25.18
CA VAL A 627 6.17 -12.40 24.77
C VAL A 627 7.42 -11.95 25.52
N ALA A 628 8.25 -11.14 24.87
CA ALA A 628 9.37 -10.47 25.50
C ALA A 628 9.54 -9.08 24.90
N HIS A 629 9.94 -8.12 25.72
CA HIS A 629 10.29 -6.79 25.24
C HIS A 629 11.47 -6.19 25.96
N THR A 630 12.21 -5.33 25.28
CA THR A 630 13.29 -4.55 25.88
C THR A 630 13.46 -3.24 25.12
N ASP A 631 14.13 -2.27 25.73
CA ASP A 631 14.49 -1.04 25.04
C ASP A 631 15.82 -1.22 24.30
N ILE A 632 15.82 -0.80 23.05
CA ILE A 632 17.01 -0.74 22.20
C ILE A 632 17.25 0.71 21.77
N THR A 633 18.49 1.02 21.45
CA THR A 633 18.87 2.30 20.87
C THR A 633 19.17 2.14 19.39
N ILE A 634 18.62 2.99 18.54
CA ILE A 634 19.04 3.12 17.14
C ILE A 634 19.89 4.37 17.01
N LYS A 635 21.17 4.20 16.65
CA LYS A 635 22.15 5.30 16.60
C LYS A 635 22.64 5.52 15.18
N TRP A 636 22.53 6.77 14.73
CA TRP A 636 23.20 7.22 13.53
C TRP A 636 24.67 7.49 13.86
N VAL A 637 25.57 6.72 13.24
CA VAL A 637 27.03 6.84 13.41
C VAL A 637 27.70 7.28 12.12
N GLU A 638 28.94 7.77 12.23
CA GLU A 638 29.72 8.21 11.06
C GLU A 638 30.13 7.04 10.17
N ASP A 639 30.57 5.93 10.78
CA ASP A 639 30.97 4.74 10.02
C ASP A 639 30.93 3.44 10.85
N PHE A 640 30.92 2.30 10.16
CA PHE A 640 31.08 0.95 10.69
C PHE A 640 31.55 -0.03 9.59
N PRO A 641 32.18 -1.17 9.97
CA PRO A 641 32.54 -2.22 9.03
C PRO A 641 31.30 -2.82 8.34
N GLU A 642 31.32 -2.89 7.01
CA GLU A 642 30.31 -3.57 6.19
C GLU A 642 30.75 -5.02 5.95
N VAL A 643 29.79 -5.95 5.86
CA VAL A 643 30.02 -7.40 5.73
C VAL A 643 29.34 -7.95 4.49
#